data_AF-A0A3M1J570-F1
#
_entry.id   AF-A0A3M1J570-F1
#
_cell.length_a   1.000
_cell.length_b   1.000
_cell.length_c   1.000
_cell.angle_alpha   90.00
_cell.angle_beta   90.00
_cell.angle_gamma   90.00
#
_symmetry.space_group_name_H-M   'P 1'
#
loop_
_entity.id
_entity.type
_entity.pdbx_description
1 polymer ?
#
loop_
_entity_poly.entity_id
_entity_poly.type
_entity_poly.pdbx_seq_one_letter_code
_entity_poly.pdbx_strand_id
1 'polypeptide(L)'
;MKPWSIDASELNPQDIPADYIFRNATIDDYLDHTSHERKLFLIGSKGCGKTLLLRYKAYRYWNKMDPDSSLKARVSGSSELVESLSLDIRTLSAKDIMSLVDIALWQKIWKFAIALLALRRLDVKLIEPLQQLNKRFYPHYTLSLIVSKLMGNPEAYLRKPAFEDDLVELNGMLSMVNQPFVLFVDRLDQALDPILSSNDYKYLDDKHGESIPFLVWQAAQYGLLHASYELTTGSNRHIKIFATARKEALDVSSQVAANIRNYCTFLDYSTTELRYIFENNVRQTAKKYLFADPATTDACEAFFGFTQMPHPSAKDEFNQPREEHVFDFLRRHTFERPREILQMGRLVHDQLLTKADFSSKPTPERIQAVRRVVNDASYHIVLKHYMQEIVPAFRQEYVRELAERYGKNLFTREQVDTIDQKHINYLFRAGLLGYVSKGKQVFLPASKHIHDQHVGIQRAKYYVLHPSLDSIFMETHTRHEFYNDFCIIGNGYPFYPPVLPVYSQASLEDLMPQLIPGNGDRVTRWHKANIMIDPELLFSEYFQINCEPNEEKGFRPRRMIDRALQKLTLVAHLNALEKVVAKFGLEREPHIQERRGELKAQIQGLANNYKYSSKIEELSEETINQFEGRLEGRLVALGILVYLSNFNHFRVQQVIREGIVDVPRSSDNEDSAVRFLRRAFFIGNLPSKAVLTKNDRRNILLGAAKNEQELLRRWWVNYKEHYVYALKILQKDHLAYLEQLMNGN
;
A
#
# COMPACT_ATOMS: atom_id res chain seq x y z
N MET A 1 8.21 23.23 23.08
CA MET A 1 8.00 21.78 22.90
C MET A 1 8.99 21.26 21.87
N LYS A 2 9.50 20.03 22.01
CA LYS A 2 10.41 19.43 21.03
C LYS A 2 9.56 18.89 19.85
N PRO A 3 9.72 19.41 18.62
CA PRO A 3 9.04 18.84 17.46
C PRO A 3 9.57 17.43 17.20
N TRP A 4 8.77 16.59 16.52
CA TRP A 4 9.17 15.23 16.12
C TRP A 4 9.43 14.25 17.27
N SER A 5 8.78 14.44 18.43
CA SER A 5 8.76 13.43 19.50
C SER A 5 7.99 12.18 19.07
N ILE A 6 8.65 11.02 19.14
CA ILE A 6 8.13 9.73 18.65
C ILE A 6 7.52 8.91 19.79
N ASP A 7 8.15 8.95 20.97
CA ASP A 7 7.62 8.30 22.16
C ASP A 7 6.82 9.29 22.99
N ALA A 8 5.63 8.85 23.39
CA ALA A 8 4.80 9.62 24.30
C ALA A 8 5.49 9.87 25.63
N SER A 9 6.43 9.01 26.06
CA SER A 9 7.21 9.20 27.30
C SER A 9 8.06 10.48 27.29
N GLU A 10 8.53 10.92 26.11
CA GLU A 10 9.30 12.16 25.94
C GLU A 10 8.45 13.43 26.15
N LEU A 11 7.12 13.27 26.14
CA LEU A 11 6.17 14.38 26.28
C LEU A 11 5.66 14.45 27.71
N ASN A 12 5.78 15.63 28.31
CA ASN A 12 5.10 15.97 29.56
C ASN A 12 3.70 16.48 29.22
N PRO A 13 2.61 15.82 29.69
CA PRO A 13 1.24 16.24 29.41
C PRO A 13 0.93 17.71 29.73
N GLN A 14 1.64 18.30 30.70
CA GLN A 14 1.50 19.71 31.09
C GLN A 14 1.99 20.68 30.00
N ASP A 15 2.96 20.25 29.20
CA ASP A 15 3.63 21.05 28.19
C ASP A 15 3.06 20.81 26.78
N ILE A 16 1.95 20.05 26.67
CA ILE A 16 1.30 19.72 25.40
C ILE A 16 0.27 20.79 25.04
N PRO A 17 0.50 21.58 23.97
CA PRO A 17 -0.49 22.50 23.44
C PRO A 17 -1.76 21.77 23.00
N ALA A 18 -2.92 22.41 23.13
CA ALA A 18 -4.20 21.80 22.79
C ALA A 18 -4.31 21.37 21.30
N ASP A 19 -3.56 22.04 20.42
CA ASP A 19 -3.46 21.78 18.98
C ASP A 19 -2.38 20.74 18.60
N TYR A 20 -1.55 20.30 19.55
CA TYR A 20 -0.54 19.26 19.29
C TYR A 20 -1.17 17.88 19.10
N ILE A 21 -2.23 17.58 19.84
CA ILE A 21 -2.97 16.33 19.74
C ILE A 21 -3.91 16.41 18.55
N PHE A 22 -3.81 15.45 17.63
CA PHE A 22 -4.79 15.32 16.57
C PHE A 22 -6.18 15.00 17.15
N ARG A 23 -7.19 15.72 16.69
CA ARG A 23 -8.58 15.59 17.16
C ARG A 23 -9.50 15.33 15.98
N ASN A 24 -10.37 14.33 16.15
CA ASN A 24 -11.53 14.07 15.31
C ASN A 24 -12.69 13.68 16.23
N ALA A 25 -13.90 13.49 15.67
CA ALA A 25 -15.08 13.16 16.47
C ALA A 25 -14.87 11.94 17.39
N THR A 26 -14.15 10.92 16.90
CA THR A 26 -13.89 9.67 17.63
C THR A 26 -12.91 9.84 18.80
N ILE A 27 -11.85 10.63 18.60
CA ILE A 27 -10.89 10.97 19.66
C ILE A 27 -11.52 11.95 20.66
N ASP A 28 -12.34 12.88 20.20
CA ASP A 28 -13.03 13.84 21.06
C ASP A 28 -14.05 13.17 21.98
N ASP A 29 -14.82 12.20 21.48
CA ASP A 29 -15.70 11.35 22.29
C ASP A 29 -14.92 10.59 23.37
N TYR A 30 -13.72 10.09 23.03
CA TYR A 30 -12.86 9.46 24.02
C TYR A 30 -12.29 10.45 25.04
N LEU A 31 -11.86 11.64 24.62
CA LEU A 31 -11.27 12.65 25.51
C LEU A 31 -12.32 13.42 26.31
N ASP A 32 -13.61 13.21 26.03
CA ASP A 32 -14.69 13.72 26.86
C ASP A 32 -14.64 13.06 28.25
N HIS A 33 -14.91 13.89 29.25
CA HIS A 33 -14.80 13.60 30.67
C HIS A 33 -16.01 14.20 31.41
N THR A 34 -17.10 14.49 30.69
CA THR A 34 -18.39 14.92 31.23
C THR A 34 -19.22 13.72 31.74
N SER A 35 -20.41 13.99 32.26
CA SER A 35 -21.37 12.97 32.73
C SER A 35 -21.87 11.98 31.66
N HIS A 36 -21.54 12.21 30.38
CA HIS A 36 -21.89 11.34 29.26
C HIS A 36 -20.74 10.41 28.82
N GLU A 37 -19.66 10.35 29.57
CA GLU A 37 -18.49 9.54 29.24
C GLU A 37 -18.83 8.05 29.19
N ARG A 38 -18.82 7.50 27.96
CA ARG A 38 -19.08 6.09 27.68
C ARG A 38 -17.84 5.34 27.20
N LYS A 39 -16.79 6.03 26.77
CA LYS A 39 -15.60 5.41 26.19
C LYS A 39 -14.51 5.18 27.24
N LEU A 40 -14.24 3.92 27.52
CA LEU A 40 -13.27 3.47 28.51
C LEU A 40 -11.97 2.98 27.86
N PHE A 41 -12.05 2.43 26.65
CA PHE A 41 -10.93 1.68 26.07
C PHE A 41 -10.40 2.31 24.77
N LEU A 42 -9.07 2.43 24.67
CA LEU A 42 -8.39 2.82 23.42
C LEU A 42 -7.81 1.59 22.72
N ILE A 43 -8.28 1.33 21.51
CA ILE A 43 -7.91 0.16 20.74
C ILE A 43 -7.18 0.59 19.47
N GLY A 44 -6.02 -0.01 19.20
CA GLY A 44 -5.28 0.24 17.97
C GLY A 44 -3.96 -0.52 17.91
N SER A 45 -3.35 -0.60 16.74
CA SER A 45 -2.04 -1.23 16.60
C SER A 45 -0.95 -0.45 17.37
N LYS A 46 0.23 -1.05 17.51
CA LYS A 46 1.40 -0.35 18.07
C LYS A 46 1.77 0.80 17.12
N GLY A 47 2.17 1.94 17.69
CA GLY A 47 2.45 3.17 16.92
C GLY A 47 1.26 4.09 16.59
N CYS A 48 0.02 3.75 17.01
CA CYS A 48 -1.18 4.58 16.76
C CYS A 48 -1.43 5.70 17.79
N GLY A 49 -0.54 5.94 18.76
CA GLY A 49 -0.72 7.04 19.73
C GLY A 49 -1.59 6.74 20.97
N LYS A 50 -1.88 5.47 21.27
CA LYS A 50 -2.66 5.04 22.45
C LYS A 50 -2.16 5.65 23.77
N THR A 51 -0.87 5.49 24.07
CA THR A 51 -0.22 6.01 25.28
C THR A 51 -0.35 7.53 25.38
N LEU A 52 -0.19 8.26 24.27
CA LEU A 52 -0.30 9.72 24.26
C LEU A 52 -1.70 10.18 24.67
N LEU A 53 -2.74 9.60 24.05
CA LEU A 53 -4.13 9.94 24.34
C LEU A 53 -4.55 9.53 25.76
N LEU A 54 -4.11 8.36 26.23
CA LEU A 54 -4.39 7.90 27.59
C LEU A 54 -3.75 8.83 28.63
N ARG A 55 -2.46 9.18 28.47
CA ARG A 55 -1.75 10.11 29.37
C ARG A 55 -2.38 11.51 29.35
N TYR A 56 -2.79 11.99 28.19
CA TYR A 56 -3.49 13.27 28.08
C TYR A 56 -4.85 13.22 28.79
N LYS A 57 -5.62 12.14 28.64
CA LYS A 57 -6.88 11.95 29.39
C LYS A 57 -6.64 11.90 30.89
N ALA A 58 -5.63 11.15 31.35
CA ALA A 58 -5.25 11.08 32.75
C ALA A 58 -4.88 12.45 33.33
N TYR A 59 -4.13 13.25 32.57
CA TYR A 59 -3.81 14.63 32.93
C TYR A 59 -5.04 15.54 33.05
N ARG A 60 -6.01 15.43 32.14
CA ARG A 60 -7.27 16.19 32.25
C ARG A 60 -8.07 15.81 33.49
N TYR A 61 -8.09 14.52 33.84
CA TYR A 61 -8.70 14.04 35.07
C TYR A 61 -8.00 14.59 36.32
N TRP A 62 -6.67 14.54 36.33
CA TRP A 62 -5.85 15.05 37.44
C TRP A 62 -6.08 16.53 37.71
N ASN A 63 -6.20 17.35 36.66
CA ASN A 63 -6.35 18.81 36.79
C ASN A 63 -7.77 19.28 37.12
N LYS A 64 -8.80 18.49 36.79
CA LYS A 64 -10.20 18.85 37.09
C LYS A 64 -10.67 18.44 38.48
N MET A 65 -9.98 17.51 39.13
CA MET A 65 -10.23 17.20 40.53
C MET A 65 -9.61 18.31 41.39
N ASP A 66 -10.44 18.89 42.27
CA ASP A 66 -10.24 20.09 43.10
C ASP A 66 -8.78 20.30 43.60
N PRO A 67 -8.26 21.54 43.69
CA PRO A 67 -6.91 21.82 44.18
C PRO A 67 -6.66 21.36 45.63
N ASP A 68 -7.71 21.16 46.43
CA ASP A 68 -7.64 20.67 47.82
C ASP A 68 -7.32 19.16 47.91
N SER A 69 -6.01 18.93 47.86
CA SER A 69 -5.12 17.81 48.24
C SER A 69 -5.58 16.38 48.62
N SER A 70 -6.86 16.00 48.76
CA SER A 70 -7.22 14.59 49.12
C SER A 70 -7.76 13.74 47.96
N LEU A 71 -8.16 14.36 46.85
CA LEU A 71 -8.70 13.66 45.66
C LEU A 71 -7.62 13.25 44.65
N LYS A 72 -6.47 13.94 44.61
CA LYS A 72 -5.31 13.58 43.75
C LYS A 72 -4.74 12.20 44.06
N ALA A 73 -4.88 11.72 45.30
CA ALA A 73 -4.50 10.37 45.71
C ALA A 73 -5.38 9.25 45.11
N ARG A 74 -6.52 9.60 44.49
CA ARG A 74 -7.55 8.67 44.00
C ARG A 74 -7.49 8.40 42.49
N VAL A 75 -6.55 9.05 41.79
CA VAL A 75 -6.11 8.67 40.45
C VAL A 75 -4.86 7.80 40.62
N SER A 76 -4.97 6.49 40.36
CA SER A 76 -3.79 5.61 40.46
C SER A 76 -2.87 5.89 39.29
N GLY A 77 -1.79 6.60 39.57
CA GLY A 77 -0.66 6.79 38.68
C GLY A 77 0.55 7.13 39.53
N SER A 78 1.71 6.59 39.15
CA SER A 78 3.00 7.13 39.59
C SER A 78 3.14 8.60 39.13
N SER A 79 4.34 9.17 39.23
CA SER A 79 4.68 10.44 38.56
C SER A 79 4.28 10.50 37.06
N GLU A 80 3.93 9.38 36.44
CA GLU A 80 3.54 9.26 35.03
C GLU A 80 2.02 9.29 34.77
N LEU A 81 1.18 9.38 35.81
CA LEU A 81 -0.30 9.39 35.75
C LEU A 81 -0.97 8.10 35.21
N VAL A 82 -0.18 7.07 34.89
CA VAL A 82 -0.63 5.80 34.30
C VAL A 82 0.14 4.64 34.96
N GLU A 83 -0.54 3.52 35.21
CA GLU A 83 0.11 2.27 35.65
C GLU A 83 0.74 1.58 34.43
N SER A 84 2.08 1.58 34.36
CA SER A 84 2.84 0.78 33.38
C SER A 84 3.05 -0.63 33.91
N LEU A 85 2.61 -1.63 33.16
CA LEU A 85 2.74 -3.03 33.53
C LEU A 85 4.11 -3.61 33.14
N SER A 86 4.64 -4.44 34.01
CA SER A 86 5.85 -5.26 33.83
C SER A 86 5.65 -6.60 34.55
N LEU A 87 5.44 -7.63 33.75
CA LEU A 87 5.14 -8.97 34.25
C LEU A 87 6.40 -9.81 34.18
N ASP A 88 6.77 -10.48 35.28
CA ASP A 88 7.89 -11.43 35.27
C ASP A 88 7.34 -12.84 35.04
N ILE A 89 7.57 -13.33 33.83
CA ILE A 89 6.93 -14.54 33.29
C ILE A 89 7.98 -15.62 32.98
N ARG A 90 9.25 -15.31 33.24
CA ARG A 90 10.40 -16.18 32.93
C ARG A 90 10.46 -17.44 33.77
N THR A 91 9.67 -17.53 34.83
CA THR A 91 9.65 -18.66 35.76
C THR A 91 8.52 -19.65 35.49
N LEU A 92 7.65 -19.41 34.49
CA LEU A 92 6.51 -20.27 34.22
C LEU A 92 6.91 -21.52 33.44
N SER A 93 6.35 -22.67 33.79
CA SER A 93 6.50 -23.88 32.96
C SER A 93 5.60 -23.80 31.72
N ALA A 94 5.87 -24.62 30.70
CA ALA A 94 4.98 -24.73 29.53
C ALA A 94 3.54 -25.12 29.94
N LYS A 95 3.39 -25.97 30.96
CA LYS A 95 2.07 -26.35 31.52
C LYS A 95 1.35 -25.15 32.12
N ASP A 96 2.07 -24.27 32.82
CA ASP A 96 1.49 -23.07 33.41
C ASP A 96 1.06 -22.07 32.32
N ILE A 97 1.88 -21.87 31.30
CA ILE A 97 1.53 -21.02 30.14
C ILE A 97 0.27 -21.56 29.43
N MET A 98 0.18 -22.86 29.20
CA MET A 98 -1.03 -23.44 28.59
C MET A 98 -2.28 -23.19 29.44
N SER A 99 -2.17 -23.17 30.76
CA SER A 99 -3.31 -22.86 31.63
C SER A 99 -3.74 -21.38 31.58
N LEU A 100 -2.85 -20.48 31.15
CA LEU A 100 -3.13 -19.05 30.99
C LEU A 100 -3.80 -18.70 29.65
N VAL A 101 -4.14 -19.68 28.81
CA VAL A 101 -4.94 -19.45 27.59
C VAL A 101 -6.40 -19.09 27.94
N ASP A 102 -6.87 -19.47 29.13
CA ASP A 102 -8.25 -19.23 29.54
C ASP A 102 -8.53 -17.74 29.85
N ILE A 103 -9.43 -17.15 29.06
CA ILE A 103 -9.93 -15.78 29.23
C ILE A 103 -10.59 -15.58 30.61
N ALA A 104 -11.35 -16.57 31.09
CA ALA A 104 -12.07 -16.44 32.37
C ALA A 104 -11.09 -16.37 33.54
N LEU A 105 -9.98 -17.10 33.47
CA LEU A 105 -8.90 -17.01 34.45
C LEU A 105 -8.29 -15.60 34.48
N TRP A 106 -7.97 -15.03 33.31
CA TRP A 106 -7.44 -13.66 33.23
C TRP A 106 -8.42 -12.62 33.76
N GLN A 107 -9.70 -12.76 33.48
CA GLN A 107 -10.73 -11.89 34.04
C GLN A 107 -10.71 -11.93 35.58
N LYS A 108 -10.59 -13.11 36.20
CA LYS A 108 -10.50 -13.26 37.66
C LYS A 108 -9.23 -12.62 38.22
N ILE A 109 -8.07 -12.85 37.58
CA ILE A 109 -6.79 -12.24 37.95
C ILE A 109 -6.90 -10.72 37.96
N TRP A 110 -7.44 -10.13 36.90
CA TRP A 110 -7.60 -8.68 36.79
C TRP A 110 -8.60 -8.13 37.80
N LYS A 111 -9.76 -8.75 37.98
CA LYS A 111 -10.73 -8.32 39.00
C LYS A 111 -10.13 -8.32 40.39
N PHE A 112 -9.45 -9.40 40.77
CA PHE A 112 -8.80 -9.51 42.07
C PHE A 112 -7.78 -8.37 42.26
N ALA A 113 -6.89 -8.19 41.27
CA ALA A 113 -5.81 -7.22 41.38
C ALA A 113 -6.32 -5.77 41.40
N ILE A 114 -7.31 -5.44 40.58
CA ILE A 114 -7.91 -4.11 40.51
C ILE A 114 -8.73 -3.82 41.77
N ALA A 115 -9.55 -4.76 42.25
CA ALA A 115 -10.36 -4.58 43.45
C ALA A 115 -9.47 -4.36 44.69
N LEU A 116 -8.44 -5.20 44.86
CA LEU A 116 -7.49 -5.06 45.97
C LEU A 116 -6.74 -3.72 45.90
N LEU A 117 -6.30 -3.31 44.71
CA LEU A 117 -5.63 -2.02 44.51
C LEU A 117 -6.56 -0.84 44.84
N ALA A 118 -7.79 -0.86 44.31
CA ALA A 118 -8.76 0.21 44.50
C ALA A 118 -9.12 0.39 45.98
N LEU A 119 -9.43 -0.71 46.69
CA LEU A 119 -9.74 -0.65 48.12
C LEU A 119 -8.57 -0.06 48.94
N ARG A 120 -7.33 -0.41 48.60
CA ARG A 120 -6.13 0.14 49.23
C ARG A 120 -5.95 1.63 48.96
N ARG A 121 -6.13 2.06 47.71
CA ARG A 121 -6.00 3.47 47.31
C ARG A 121 -7.09 4.36 47.91
N LEU A 122 -8.22 3.76 48.28
CA LEU A 122 -9.33 4.43 48.95
C LEU A 122 -9.29 4.29 50.48
N ASP A 123 -8.18 3.77 51.03
CA ASP A 123 -7.98 3.54 52.46
C ASP A 123 -9.11 2.70 53.13
N VAL A 124 -9.74 1.81 52.37
CA VAL A 124 -10.76 0.89 52.88
C VAL A 124 -10.06 -0.28 53.58
N LYS A 125 -10.31 -0.42 54.88
CA LYS A 125 -9.78 -1.54 55.67
C LYS A 125 -10.43 -2.86 55.24
N LEU A 126 -9.60 -3.84 54.90
CA LEU A 126 -10.06 -5.20 54.59
C LEU A 126 -10.71 -5.85 55.82
N ILE A 127 -11.87 -6.47 55.62
CA ILE A 127 -12.55 -7.27 56.65
C ILE A 127 -11.76 -8.54 56.99
N GLU A 128 -12.02 -9.16 58.13
CA GLU A 128 -11.69 -10.58 58.30
C GLU A 128 -12.68 -11.39 57.44
N PRO A 129 -12.24 -12.39 56.64
CA PRO A 129 -10.93 -13.08 56.60
C PRO A 129 -9.85 -12.46 55.67
N LEU A 130 -10.19 -11.46 54.86
CA LEU A 130 -9.30 -10.86 53.85
C LEU A 130 -8.03 -10.19 54.39
N GLN A 131 -7.94 -9.92 55.70
CA GLN A 131 -6.73 -9.34 56.31
C GLN A 131 -5.45 -10.14 56.01
N GLN A 132 -5.56 -11.46 55.78
CA GLN A 132 -4.41 -12.29 55.36
C GLN A 132 -3.78 -11.83 54.04
N LEU A 133 -4.55 -11.18 53.16
CA LEU A 133 -4.07 -10.66 51.89
C LEU A 133 -3.03 -9.56 52.07
N ASN A 134 -3.03 -8.84 53.20
CA ASN A 134 -1.99 -7.83 53.49
C ASN A 134 -0.62 -8.46 53.77
N LYS A 135 -0.59 -9.72 54.22
CA LYS A 135 0.66 -10.50 54.36
C LYS A 135 1.11 -11.09 53.03
N ARG A 136 0.16 -11.51 52.19
CA ARG A 136 0.45 -12.15 50.89
C ARG A 136 0.80 -11.13 49.81
N PHE A 137 0.13 -9.99 49.77
CA PHE A 137 0.36 -8.89 48.83
C PHE A 137 0.65 -7.65 49.65
N TYR A 138 1.89 -7.17 49.67
CA TYR A 138 2.23 -6.02 50.52
C TYR A 138 1.44 -4.77 50.10
N PRO A 139 1.08 -3.87 51.02
CA PRO A 139 0.23 -2.70 50.73
C PRO A 139 0.74 -1.78 49.61
N HIS A 140 2.06 -1.70 49.44
CA HIS A 140 2.73 -0.86 48.43
C HIS A 140 2.85 -1.54 47.05
N TYR A 141 2.32 -2.75 46.87
CA TYR A 141 2.36 -3.42 45.58
C TYR A 141 1.54 -2.66 44.53
N THR A 142 2.15 -2.44 43.37
CA THR A 142 1.48 -1.92 42.17
C THR A 142 0.59 -3.00 41.56
N LEU A 143 -0.28 -2.60 40.63
CA LEU A 143 -1.12 -3.53 39.87
C LEU A 143 -0.27 -4.67 39.27
N SER A 144 0.86 -4.30 38.69
CA SER A 144 1.80 -5.21 38.04
C SER A 144 2.38 -6.27 38.99
N LEU A 145 2.72 -5.88 40.23
CA LEU A 145 3.28 -6.80 41.21
C LEU A 145 2.23 -7.79 41.73
N ILE A 146 0.98 -7.33 41.90
CA ILE A 146 -0.12 -8.22 42.31
C ILE A 146 -0.35 -9.28 41.23
N VAL A 147 -0.45 -8.86 39.96
CA VAL A 147 -0.67 -9.77 38.83
C VAL A 147 0.51 -10.73 38.64
N SER A 148 1.75 -10.22 38.62
CA SER A 148 2.96 -11.06 38.55
C SER A 148 3.00 -12.12 39.65
N LYS A 149 2.60 -11.77 40.87
CA LYS A 149 2.60 -12.71 41.99
C LYS A 149 1.53 -13.79 41.86
N LEU A 150 0.34 -13.43 41.37
CA LEU A 150 -0.73 -14.39 41.09
C LEU A 150 -0.31 -15.39 40.01
N MET A 151 0.29 -14.90 38.92
CA MET A 151 0.72 -15.72 37.80
C MET A 151 1.98 -16.53 38.09
N GLY A 152 2.94 -15.98 38.84
CA GLY A 152 4.21 -16.63 39.14
C GLY A 152 4.07 -17.84 40.05
N ASN A 153 2.92 -18.04 40.69
CA ASN A 153 2.63 -19.24 41.46
C ASN A 153 1.13 -19.64 41.37
N PRO A 154 0.68 -20.15 40.21
CA PRO A 154 -0.73 -20.45 39.98
C PRO A 154 -1.28 -21.50 40.96
N GLU A 155 -0.46 -22.46 41.37
CA GLU A 155 -0.83 -23.49 42.35
C GLU A 155 -1.09 -22.91 43.75
N ALA A 156 -0.28 -21.96 44.19
CA ALA A 156 -0.43 -21.38 45.53
C ALA A 156 -1.61 -20.41 45.65
N TYR A 157 -2.05 -19.83 44.53
CA TYR A 157 -3.10 -18.80 44.50
C TYR A 157 -4.31 -19.22 43.66
N LEU A 158 -4.14 -19.33 42.33
CA LEU A 158 -5.24 -19.44 41.38
C LEU A 158 -5.98 -20.79 41.42
N ARG A 159 -5.31 -21.88 41.81
CA ARG A 159 -5.92 -23.21 41.91
C ARG A 159 -6.53 -23.52 43.28
N LYS A 160 -6.47 -22.59 44.24
CA LYS A 160 -7.06 -22.78 45.57
C LYS A 160 -8.54 -22.35 45.60
N PRO A 161 -9.44 -23.12 46.23
CA PRO A 161 -10.85 -22.72 46.40
C PRO A 161 -11.01 -21.34 47.06
N ALA A 162 -10.16 -21.04 48.04
CA ALA A 162 -10.17 -19.77 48.77
C ALA A 162 -9.97 -18.52 47.88
N PHE A 163 -9.39 -18.66 46.68
CA PHE A 163 -9.24 -17.53 45.77
C PHE A 163 -10.58 -17.02 45.24
N GLU A 164 -11.54 -17.92 44.97
CA GLU A 164 -12.88 -17.53 44.56
C GLU A 164 -13.63 -16.82 45.70
N ASP A 165 -13.52 -17.35 46.91
CA ASP A 165 -14.09 -16.73 48.11
C ASP A 165 -13.49 -15.32 48.34
N ASP A 166 -12.16 -15.22 48.32
CA ASP A 166 -11.44 -13.94 48.46
C ASP A 166 -11.89 -12.93 47.37
N LEU A 167 -12.09 -13.38 46.12
CA LEU A 167 -12.53 -12.54 45.00
C LEU A 167 -13.97 -12.06 45.17
N VAL A 168 -14.88 -12.92 45.62
CA VAL A 168 -16.29 -12.56 45.87
C VAL A 168 -16.37 -11.51 46.96
N GLU A 169 -15.67 -11.70 48.08
CA GLU A 169 -15.63 -10.74 49.17
C GLU A 169 -15.01 -9.40 48.76
N LEU A 170 -13.89 -9.41 48.04
CA LEU A 170 -13.26 -8.17 47.52
C LEU A 170 -14.20 -7.38 46.61
N ASN A 171 -14.89 -8.04 45.69
CA ASN A 171 -15.86 -7.38 44.80
C ASN A 171 -17.09 -6.89 45.58
N GLY A 172 -17.53 -7.64 46.60
CA GLY A 172 -18.59 -7.21 47.52
C GLY A 172 -18.21 -5.90 48.20
N MET A 173 -17.02 -5.83 48.79
CA MET A 173 -16.49 -4.61 49.42
C MET A 173 -16.37 -3.45 48.42
N LEU A 174 -15.87 -3.71 47.20
CA LEU A 174 -15.73 -2.69 46.17
C LEU A 174 -17.09 -2.14 45.71
N SER A 175 -18.15 -2.96 45.68
CA SER A 175 -19.49 -2.50 45.30
C SER A 175 -20.11 -1.52 46.31
N MET A 176 -19.68 -1.57 47.58
CA MET A 176 -20.12 -0.67 48.65
C MET A 176 -19.36 0.67 48.68
N VAL A 177 -18.34 0.84 47.84
CA VAL A 177 -17.54 2.07 47.79
C VAL A 177 -18.31 3.20 47.11
N ASN A 178 -18.53 4.32 47.81
CA ASN A 178 -19.16 5.51 47.24
C ASN A 178 -18.16 6.60 46.82
N GLN A 179 -16.86 6.34 46.98
CA GLN A 179 -15.80 7.29 46.63
C GLN A 179 -15.35 7.08 45.18
N PRO A 180 -15.10 8.16 44.41
CA PRO A 180 -14.61 8.03 43.04
C PRO A 180 -13.17 7.51 43.03
N PHE A 181 -12.91 6.53 42.16
CA PHE A 181 -11.58 5.99 41.88
C PHE A 181 -11.39 5.89 40.38
N VAL A 182 -10.25 6.38 39.89
CA VAL A 182 -9.91 6.33 38.46
C VAL A 182 -8.56 5.66 38.27
N LEU A 183 -8.52 4.67 37.38
CA LEU A 183 -7.34 3.90 37.05
C LEU A 183 -7.05 4.00 35.54
N PHE A 184 -5.80 4.30 35.19
CA PHE A 184 -5.32 4.29 33.81
C PHE A 184 -4.28 3.18 33.65
N VAL A 185 -4.55 2.21 32.78
CA VAL A 185 -3.68 1.05 32.52
C VAL A 185 -3.16 1.10 31.10
N ASP A 186 -1.85 1.02 30.92
CA ASP A 186 -1.20 1.01 29.60
C ASP A 186 -0.13 -0.08 29.49
N ARG A 187 0.31 -0.33 28.26
CA ARG A 187 1.46 -1.20 27.92
C ARG A 187 1.32 -2.65 28.40
N LEU A 188 0.10 -3.16 28.58
CA LEU A 188 -0.12 -4.58 28.86
C LEU A 188 0.45 -5.47 27.74
N ASP A 189 0.34 -5.03 26.48
CA ASP A 189 0.92 -5.74 25.34
C ASP A 189 2.43 -5.92 25.50
N GLN A 190 3.15 -4.87 25.91
CA GLN A 190 4.60 -4.89 26.12
C GLN A 190 4.99 -5.68 27.37
N ALA A 191 4.15 -5.67 28.41
CA ALA A 191 4.39 -6.45 29.62
C ALA A 191 4.42 -7.97 29.35
N LEU A 192 3.81 -8.41 28.24
CA LEU A 192 3.73 -9.79 27.80
C LEU A 192 4.71 -10.12 26.67
N ASP A 193 5.49 -9.14 26.17
CA ASP A 193 6.54 -9.35 25.16
C ASP A 193 7.48 -10.53 25.53
N PRO A 194 7.89 -10.74 26.81
CA PRO A 194 8.72 -11.89 27.17
C PRO A 194 8.14 -13.26 26.82
N ILE A 195 6.81 -13.44 26.88
CA ILE A 195 6.17 -14.71 26.46
C ILE A 195 6.28 -14.86 24.94
N LEU A 196 6.04 -13.78 24.20
CA LEU A 196 6.03 -13.77 22.74
C LEU A 196 7.42 -13.97 22.13
N SER A 197 8.47 -13.47 22.81
CA SER A 197 9.86 -13.54 22.34
C SER A 197 10.66 -14.71 22.90
N SER A 198 10.12 -15.47 23.85
CA SER A 198 10.85 -16.58 24.48
C SER A 198 11.10 -17.71 23.48
N ASN A 199 12.36 -18.13 23.35
CA ASN A 199 12.72 -19.29 22.51
C ASN A 199 12.07 -20.60 23.01
N ASP A 200 11.75 -20.68 24.30
CA ASP A 200 11.15 -21.88 24.91
C ASP A 200 9.70 -22.10 24.47
N TYR A 201 9.01 -21.03 24.03
CA TYR A 201 7.59 -21.07 23.67
C TYR A 201 7.30 -20.57 22.26
N LYS A 202 8.30 -20.01 21.55
CA LYS A 202 8.14 -19.36 20.24
C LYS A 202 7.41 -20.23 19.20
N TYR A 203 7.55 -21.54 19.29
CA TYR A 203 6.91 -22.52 18.39
C TYR A 203 5.96 -23.47 19.13
N LEU A 204 5.48 -23.06 20.30
CA LEU A 204 4.46 -23.79 21.02
C LEU A 204 3.10 -23.46 20.41
N ASP A 205 2.64 -24.34 19.52
CA ASP A 205 1.34 -24.25 18.88
C ASP A 205 0.33 -25.19 19.55
N ASP A 206 -0.95 -24.84 19.47
CA ASP A 206 -2.05 -25.68 19.89
C ASP A 206 -2.36 -26.78 18.84
N LYS A 207 -3.42 -27.56 19.07
CA LYS A 207 -3.82 -28.64 18.15
C LYS A 207 -4.27 -28.14 16.77
N HIS A 208 -4.61 -26.85 16.66
CA HIS A 208 -5.08 -26.20 15.44
C HIS A 208 -3.97 -25.40 14.74
N GLY A 209 -2.75 -25.37 15.30
CA GLY A 209 -1.62 -24.60 14.75
C GLY A 209 -1.64 -23.13 15.15
N GLU A 210 -2.38 -22.76 16.20
CA GLU A 210 -2.38 -21.42 16.78
C GLU A 210 -1.31 -21.29 17.85
N SER A 211 -0.58 -20.18 17.84
CA SER A 211 0.49 -19.93 18.80
C SER A 211 -0.06 -19.76 20.22
N ILE A 212 0.29 -20.66 21.14
CA ILE A 212 -0.07 -20.60 22.56
C ILE A 212 0.38 -19.26 23.20
N PRO A 213 1.62 -18.77 23.01
CA PRO A 213 2.02 -17.42 23.43
C PRO A 213 1.06 -16.32 23.01
N PHE A 214 0.58 -16.36 21.76
CA PHE A 214 -0.36 -15.38 21.26
C PHE A 214 -1.73 -15.50 21.95
N LEU A 215 -2.23 -16.72 22.16
CA LEU A 215 -3.50 -16.94 22.84
C LEU A 215 -3.46 -16.44 24.29
N VAL A 216 -2.38 -16.69 25.03
CA VAL A 216 -2.18 -16.13 26.38
C VAL A 216 -2.14 -14.61 26.33
N TRP A 217 -1.40 -14.05 25.36
CA TRP A 217 -1.29 -12.60 25.16
C TRP A 217 -2.64 -11.94 24.82
N GLN A 218 -3.47 -12.62 24.03
CA GLN A 218 -4.82 -12.20 23.67
C GLN A 218 -5.75 -12.27 24.88
N ALA A 219 -5.74 -13.40 25.59
CA ALA A 219 -6.57 -13.65 26.77
C ALA A 219 -6.29 -12.66 27.90
N ALA A 220 -5.02 -12.32 28.12
CA ALA A 220 -4.62 -11.33 29.11
C ALA A 220 -5.20 -9.94 28.83
N GLN A 221 -5.09 -9.45 27.60
CA GLN A 221 -5.62 -8.14 27.22
C GLN A 221 -7.14 -8.12 27.20
N TYR A 222 -7.78 -9.12 26.59
CA TYR A 222 -9.24 -9.21 26.57
C TYR A 222 -9.80 -9.34 27.99
N GLY A 223 -9.16 -10.14 28.84
CA GLY A 223 -9.50 -10.31 30.26
C GLY A 223 -9.44 -8.98 31.03
N LEU A 224 -8.44 -8.12 30.76
CA LEU A 224 -8.37 -6.78 31.37
C LEU A 224 -9.56 -5.91 30.95
N LEU A 225 -9.86 -5.86 29.64
CA LEU A 225 -11.00 -5.08 29.13
C LEU A 225 -12.32 -5.58 29.73
N HIS A 226 -12.48 -6.90 29.80
CA HIS A 226 -13.68 -7.53 30.35
C HIS A 226 -13.84 -7.25 31.84
N ALA A 227 -12.79 -7.46 32.64
CA ALA A 227 -12.80 -7.15 34.06
C ALA A 227 -13.08 -5.65 34.31
N SER A 228 -12.44 -4.77 33.53
CA SER A 228 -12.64 -3.31 33.64
C SER A 228 -14.07 -2.90 33.32
N TYR A 229 -14.65 -3.49 32.28
CA TYR A 229 -16.04 -3.26 31.88
C TYR A 229 -17.01 -3.67 32.99
N GLU A 230 -16.88 -4.89 33.54
CA GLU A 230 -17.79 -5.36 34.58
C GLU A 230 -17.65 -4.57 35.88
N LEU A 231 -16.43 -4.25 36.31
CA LEU A 231 -16.21 -3.45 37.52
C LEU A 231 -16.82 -2.05 37.39
N THR A 232 -16.64 -1.40 36.25
CA THR A 232 -17.09 -0.02 36.01
C THR A 232 -18.61 0.07 35.76
N THR A 233 -19.16 -0.86 34.98
CA THR A 233 -20.56 -0.78 34.51
C THR A 233 -21.51 -1.66 35.31
N GLY A 234 -21.06 -2.83 35.75
CA GLY A 234 -21.88 -3.84 36.43
C GLY A 234 -21.77 -3.78 37.96
N SER A 235 -20.59 -3.46 38.50
CA SER A 235 -20.36 -3.46 39.96
C SER A 235 -20.48 -2.08 40.58
N ASN A 236 -19.71 -1.09 40.12
CA ASN A 236 -19.66 0.22 40.76
C ASN A 236 -19.31 1.35 39.79
N ARG A 237 -20.26 2.26 39.56
CA ARG A 237 -20.11 3.43 38.65
C ARG A 237 -19.13 4.49 39.15
N HIS A 238 -18.75 4.46 40.42
CA HIS A 238 -17.72 5.34 40.99
C HIS A 238 -16.30 4.86 40.66
N ILE A 239 -16.15 3.63 40.18
CA ILE A 239 -14.87 3.05 39.75
C ILE A 239 -14.78 3.19 38.23
N LYS A 240 -13.81 3.96 37.73
CA LYS A 240 -13.56 4.09 36.29
C LYS A 240 -12.19 3.56 35.92
N ILE A 241 -12.15 2.62 34.99
CA ILE A 241 -10.90 2.01 34.53
C ILE A 241 -10.74 2.27 33.04
N PHE A 242 -9.73 3.06 32.69
CA PHE A 242 -9.34 3.32 31.32
C PHE A 242 -8.15 2.44 30.96
N ALA A 243 -8.25 1.74 29.84
CA ALA A 243 -7.20 0.83 29.39
C ALA A 243 -6.92 0.97 27.90
N THR A 244 -5.69 0.65 27.51
CA THR A 244 -5.31 0.49 26.11
C THR A 244 -5.18 -1.00 25.78
N ALA A 245 -5.51 -1.37 24.56
CA ALA A 245 -5.23 -2.71 24.05
C ALA A 245 -4.91 -2.67 22.56
N ARG A 246 -4.26 -3.73 22.09
CA ARG A 246 -4.10 -3.99 20.66
C ARG A 246 -5.41 -4.49 20.06
N LYS A 247 -5.61 -4.23 18.76
CA LYS A 247 -6.88 -4.56 18.07
C LYS A 247 -7.10 -6.06 18.01
N GLU A 248 -6.03 -6.81 17.86
CA GLU A 248 -5.92 -8.26 17.87
C GLU A 248 -6.50 -8.88 19.16
N ALA A 249 -6.46 -8.16 20.28
CA ALA A 249 -7.03 -8.61 21.55
C ALA A 249 -8.57 -8.71 21.55
N LEU A 250 -9.24 -7.99 20.65
CA LEU A 250 -10.71 -8.01 20.53
C LEU A 250 -11.21 -8.99 19.46
N ASP A 251 -10.34 -9.81 18.87
CA ASP A 251 -10.71 -10.85 17.91
C ASP A 251 -11.25 -12.10 18.62
N VAL A 252 -12.27 -11.87 19.46
CA VAL A 252 -12.97 -12.90 20.24
C VAL A 252 -14.45 -12.85 19.86
N SER A 253 -15.00 -14.00 19.49
CA SER A 253 -16.41 -14.14 19.11
C SER A 253 -17.28 -14.41 20.34
N SER A 254 -17.79 -13.35 20.98
CA SER A 254 -18.78 -13.47 22.06
C SER A 254 -19.73 -12.26 22.13
N GLN A 255 -20.91 -12.46 22.73
CA GLN A 255 -21.86 -11.36 22.99
C GLN A 255 -21.25 -10.29 23.90
N VAL A 256 -20.45 -10.72 24.88
CA VAL A 256 -19.74 -9.81 25.79
C VAL A 256 -18.72 -8.97 25.02
N ALA A 257 -17.98 -9.56 24.07
CA ALA A 257 -17.06 -8.81 23.22
C ALA A 257 -17.79 -7.74 22.40
N ALA A 258 -18.97 -8.05 21.86
CA ALA A 258 -19.80 -7.06 21.17
C ALA A 258 -20.23 -5.91 22.09
N ASN A 259 -20.57 -6.19 23.35
CA ASN A 259 -20.91 -5.15 24.33
C ASN A 259 -19.70 -4.28 24.69
N ILE A 260 -18.53 -4.89 24.95
CA ILE A 260 -17.29 -4.19 25.27
C ILE A 260 -16.88 -3.25 24.13
N ARG A 261 -17.07 -3.66 22.86
CA ARG A 261 -16.77 -2.83 21.68
C ARG A 261 -17.51 -1.48 21.69
N ASN A 262 -18.68 -1.38 22.33
CA ASN A 262 -19.40 -0.11 22.47
C ASN A 262 -18.66 0.91 23.36
N TYR A 263 -17.82 0.44 24.28
CA TYR A 263 -16.98 1.24 25.18
C TYR A 263 -15.57 1.50 24.60
N CYS A 264 -15.29 0.94 23.42
CA CYS A 264 -14.02 1.12 22.72
C CYS A 264 -14.04 2.32 21.78
N THR A 265 -12.88 2.95 21.68
CA THR A 265 -12.51 3.90 20.64
C THR A 265 -11.39 3.28 19.81
N PHE A 266 -11.67 3.03 18.53
CA PHE A 266 -10.71 2.44 17.59
C PHE A 266 -9.92 3.54 16.90
N LEU A 267 -8.59 3.47 17.00
CA LEU A 267 -7.67 4.37 16.31
C LEU A 267 -7.35 3.79 14.93
N ASP A 268 -7.96 4.37 13.90
CA ASP A 268 -7.65 4.12 12.50
C ASP A 268 -7.55 5.48 11.82
N TYR A 269 -6.40 5.76 11.19
CA TYR A 269 -6.10 7.07 10.63
C TYR A 269 -6.15 7.00 9.10
N SER A 270 -6.93 7.88 8.50
CA SER A 270 -6.93 8.09 7.05
C SER A 270 -5.67 8.82 6.60
N THR A 271 -5.39 8.77 5.29
CA THR A 271 -4.26 9.49 4.68
C THR A 271 -4.26 10.98 4.99
N THR A 272 -5.45 11.60 5.03
CA THR A 272 -5.60 13.02 5.37
C THR A 272 -5.26 13.32 6.83
N GLU A 273 -5.61 12.42 7.75
CA GLU A 273 -5.32 12.59 9.18
C GLU A 273 -3.83 12.35 9.47
N LEU A 274 -3.21 11.36 8.81
CA LEU A 274 -1.76 11.17 8.87
C LEU A 274 -1.00 12.38 8.32
N ARG A 275 -1.50 12.97 7.23
CA ARG A 275 -0.95 14.20 6.66
C ARG A 275 -1.05 15.35 7.67
N TYR A 276 -2.22 15.55 8.28
CA TYR A 276 -2.38 16.57 9.32
C TYR A 276 -1.39 16.40 10.47
N ILE A 277 -1.19 15.17 10.97
CA ILE A 277 -0.23 14.88 12.06
C ILE A 277 1.20 15.30 11.66
N PHE A 278 1.59 15.01 10.41
CA PHE A 278 2.88 15.43 9.85
C PHE A 278 2.99 16.95 9.77
N GLU A 279 2.02 17.61 9.12
CA GLU A 279 2.00 19.06 8.94
C GLU A 279 2.01 19.82 10.27
N ASN A 280 1.33 19.29 11.29
CA ASN A 280 1.34 19.88 12.61
C ASN A 280 2.76 19.87 13.23
N ASN A 281 3.53 18.81 13.03
CA ASN A 281 4.92 18.75 13.48
C ASN A 281 5.83 19.68 12.67
N VAL A 282 5.55 19.88 11.38
CA VAL A 282 6.22 20.92 10.58
C VAL A 282 5.97 22.31 11.17
N ARG A 283 4.71 22.66 11.51
CA ARG A 283 4.37 23.96 12.10
C ARG A 283 5.08 24.22 13.43
N GLN A 284 5.33 23.17 14.20
CA GLN A 284 6.07 23.24 15.47
C GLN A 284 7.60 23.23 15.30
N THR A 285 8.11 23.04 14.08
CA THR A 285 9.54 23.05 13.79
C THR A 285 10.08 24.48 13.80
N ALA A 286 11.27 24.67 14.39
CA ALA A 286 11.87 26.01 14.49
C ALA A 286 12.11 26.60 13.09
N LYS A 287 11.71 27.87 12.88
CA LYS A 287 11.76 28.55 11.57
C LYS A 287 13.12 28.49 10.87
N LYS A 288 14.23 28.45 11.62
CA LYS A 288 15.60 28.32 11.07
C LYS A 288 15.87 27.02 10.30
N TYR A 289 15.04 26.00 10.48
CA TYR A 289 15.15 24.71 9.78
C TYR A 289 14.14 24.57 8.63
N LEU A 290 13.35 25.61 8.35
CA LEU A 290 12.31 25.62 7.32
C LEU A 290 12.71 26.53 6.16
N PHE A 291 12.21 26.23 4.97
CA PHE A 291 12.41 27.02 3.75
C PHE A 291 11.44 28.20 3.65
N ALA A 292 10.25 28.07 4.24
CA ALA A 292 9.20 29.07 4.24
C ALA A 292 8.38 28.97 5.53
N ASP A 293 7.49 29.95 5.77
CA ASP A 293 6.56 29.88 6.88
C ASP A 293 5.41 28.90 6.55
N PRO A 294 5.22 27.81 7.32
CA PRO A 294 4.18 26.82 7.06
C PRO A 294 2.76 27.36 7.30
N ALA A 295 2.61 28.58 7.83
CA ALA A 295 1.32 29.27 7.88
C ALA A 295 0.92 29.91 6.54
N THR A 296 1.88 30.17 5.65
CA THR A 296 1.65 30.87 4.37
C THR A 296 1.88 30.01 3.14
N THR A 297 2.43 28.81 3.31
CA THR A 297 2.84 27.91 2.23
C THR A 297 2.47 26.47 2.60
N ASP A 298 2.37 25.59 1.60
CA ASP A 298 2.20 24.15 1.85
C ASP A 298 3.27 23.66 2.84
N ALA A 299 2.87 22.86 3.83
CA ALA A 299 3.78 22.45 4.89
C ALA A 299 4.90 21.53 4.37
N CYS A 300 4.66 20.73 3.33
CA CYS A 300 5.73 19.95 2.71
C CYS A 300 6.69 20.86 1.95
N GLU A 301 6.19 21.87 1.23
CA GLU A 301 7.04 22.88 0.62
C GLU A 301 7.87 23.66 1.66
N ALA A 302 7.27 24.05 2.79
CA ALA A 302 7.98 24.72 3.87
C ALA A 302 9.09 23.84 4.49
N PHE A 303 8.87 22.52 4.56
CA PHE A 303 9.81 21.58 5.19
C PHE A 303 10.89 21.06 4.25
N PHE A 304 10.53 20.69 3.01
CA PHE A 304 11.44 20.10 2.03
C PHE A 304 11.95 21.11 0.99
N GLY A 305 11.21 22.21 0.79
CA GLY A 305 11.43 23.19 -0.27
C GLY A 305 11.04 22.70 -1.67
N PHE A 306 10.20 21.66 -1.74
CA PHE A 306 9.55 21.11 -2.92
C PHE A 306 8.35 20.25 -2.51
N THR A 307 7.41 20.01 -3.42
CA THR A 307 6.22 19.16 -3.19
C THR A 307 6.19 17.91 -4.07
N GLN A 308 6.76 17.95 -5.27
CA GLN A 308 6.76 16.84 -6.22
C GLN A 308 8.10 16.10 -6.23
N MET A 309 8.02 14.77 -6.37
CA MET A 309 9.16 13.87 -6.43
C MET A 309 9.07 12.97 -7.67
N PRO A 310 9.93 13.17 -8.69
CA PRO A 310 9.97 12.30 -9.87
C PRO A 310 10.58 10.93 -9.52
N HIS A 311 9.86 9.85 -9.76
CA HIS A 311 10.27 8.49 -9.45
C HIS A 311 11.45 8.04 -10.35
N PRO A 312 12.50 7.38 -9.81
CA PRO A 312 13.71 7.07 -10.60
C PRO A 312 13.50 5.99 -11.68
N SER A 313 12.59 5.03 -11.43
CA SER A 313 12.35 3.90 -12.35
C SER A 313 11.00 3.95 -13.07
N ALA A 314 9.90 4.18 -12.33
CA ALA A 314 8.56 4.30 -12.91
C ALA A 314 8.42 5.50 -13.87
N LYS A 315 8.02 5.21 -15.11
CA LYS A 315 7.80 6.17 -16.18
C LYS A 315 6.36 6.13 -16.68
N ASP A 316 5.95 7.26 -17.23
CA ASP A 316 4.69 7.40 -17.94
C ASP A 316 4.80 6.93 -19.40
N GLU A 317 3.68 7.02 -20.11
CA GLU A 317 3.56 6.68 -21.52
C GLU A 317 4.41 7.54 -22.47
N PHE A 318 4.93 8.68 -21.99
CA PHE A 318 5.84 9.57 -22.71
C PHE A 318 7.30 9.34 -22.33
N ASN A 319 7.59 8.25 -21.61
CA ASN A 319 8.91 7.91 -21.07
C ASN A 319 9.45 8.99 -20.10
N GLN A 320 8.56 9.80 -19.52
CA GLN A 320 8.89 10.77 -18.48
C GLN A 320 8.77 10.09 -17.11
N PRO A 321 9.61 10.45 -16.12
CA PRO A 321 9.45 9.96 -14.75
C PRO A 321 8.05 10.28 -14.21
N ARG A 322 7.37 9.27 -13.66
CA ARG A 322 6.12 9.54 -12.92
C ARG A 322 6.43 10.32 -11.66
N GLU A 323 5.64 11.35 -11.37
CA GLU A 323 5.81 12.15 -10.16
C GLU A 323 4.80 11.74 -9.08
N GLU A 324 5.23 11.86 -7.83
CA GLU A 324 4.39 11.71 -6.65
C GLU A 324 4.63 12.85 -5.66
N HIS A 325 3.63 13.17 -4.84
CA HIS A 325 3.80 14.16 -3.78
C HIS A 325 4.77 13.63 -2.71
N VAL A 326 5.64 14.49 -2.16
CA VAL A 326 6.67 14.10 -1.18
C VAL A 326 6.07 13.42 0.05
N PHE A 327 4.92 13.87 0.54
CA PHE A 327 4.22 13.19 1.64
C PHE A 327 3.78 11.76 1.25
N ASP A 328 3.30 11.56 0.03
CA ASP A 328 2.85 10.25 -0.43
C ASP A 328 4.04 9.30 -0.63
N PHE A 329 5.19 9.84 -1.08
CA PHE A 329 6.48 9.15 -1.06
C PHE A 329 6.89 8.71 0.35
N LEU A 330 6.80 9.57 1.37
CA LEU A 330 7.06 9.16 2.76
C LEU A 330 6.11 8.05 3.18
N ARG A 331 4.81 8.26 2.99
CA ARG A 331 3.74 7.36 3.44
C ARG A 331 3.90 5.96 2.89
N ARG A 332 4.17 5.79 1.59
CA ARG A 332 4.32 4.45 0.98
C ARG A 332 5.57 3.67 1.43
N HIS A 333 6.50 4.33 2.11
CA HIS A 333 7.65 3.70 2.79
C HIS A 333 7.40 3.48 4.29
N THR A 334 6.14 3.58 4.71
CA THR A 334 5.68 3.26 6.07
C THR A 334 4.51 2.27 5.99
N PHE A 335 4.09 1.75 7.14
CA PHE A 335 2.88 0.95 7.27
C PHE A 335 1.66 1.80 7.70
N GLU A 336 1.69 3.09 7.36
CA GLU A 336 0.60 4.06 7.57
C GLU A 336 0.25 4.28 9.06
N ARG A 337 1.26 4.24 9.94
CA ARG A 337 1.10 4.54 11.37
C ARG A 337 1.64 5.93 11.72
N PRO A 338 0.97 6.70 12.60
CA PRO A 338 1.46 8.01 13.05
C PRO A 338 2.92 8.01 13.49
N ARG A 339 3.32 7.01 14.30
CA ARG A 339 4.71 6.86 14.77
C ARG A 339 5.72 6.83 13.62
N GLU A 340 5.44 6.10 12.56
CA GLU A 340 6.36 5.91 11.44
C GLU A 340 6.45 7.17 10.59
N ILE A 341 5.33 7.86 10.38
CA ILE A 341 5.30 9.17 9.71
C ILE A 341 6.12 10.21 10.48
N LEU A 342 5.95 10.27 11.81
CA LEU A 342 6.76 11.15 12.68
C LEU A 342 8.23 10.75 12.66
N GLN A 343 8.53 9.44 12.62
CA GLN A 343 9.89 8.94 12.55
C GLN A 343 10.57 9.33 11.24
N MET A 344 9.88 9.22 10.10
CA MET A 344 10.41 9.71 8.82
C MET A 344 10.69 11.21 8.85
N GLY A 345 9.75 12.01 9.37
CA GLY A 345 9.95 13.45 9.52
C GLY A 345 11.12 13.81 10.43
N ARG A 346 11.27 13.11 11.57
CA ARG A 346 12.41 13.27 12.48
C ARG A 346 13.73 12.97 11.80
N LEU A 347 13.82 11.88 11.04
CA LEU A 347 15.05 11.48 10.37
C LEU A 347 15.45 12.49 9.29
N VAL A 348 14.49 13.00 8.52
CA VAL A 348 14.75 14.10 7.57
C VAL A 348 15.25 15.34 8.30
N HIS A 349 14.56 15.75 9.38
CA HIS A 349 14.96 16.91 10.17
C HIS A 349 16.41 16.74 10.68
N ASP A 350 16.67 15.65 11.41
CA ASP A 350 17.93 15.41 12.12
C ASP A 350 19.10 15.17 11.15
N GLN A 351 18.88 14.51 10.01
CA GLN A 351 19.96 14.14 9.08
C GLN A 351 20.16 15.12 7.92
N LEU A 352 19.16 15.93 7.58
CA LEU A 352 19.20 16.85 6.43
C LEU A 352 19.02 18.30 6.86
N LEU A 353 17.90 18.67 7.48
CA LEU A 353 17.56 20.08 7.75
C LEU A 353 18.46 20.76 8.79
N THR A 354 19.04 20.00 9.70
CA THR A 354 20.02 20.52 10.66
C THR A 354 21.38 20.84 10.02
N LYS A 355 21.64 20.37 8.80
CA LYS A 355 22.89 20.61 8.07
C LYS A 355 22.79 21.89 7.25
N ALA A 356 23.76 22.79 7.44
CA ALA A 356 23.78 24.09 6.79
C ALA A 356 23.75 24.01 5.25
N ASP A 357 24.37 22.98 4.68
CA ASP A 357 24.48 22.79 3.23
C ASP A 357 23.21 22.28 2.56
N PHE A 358 22.24 21.71 3.31
CA PHE A 358 21.05 21.15 2.68
C PHE A 358 20.15 22.23 2.07
N SER A 359 20.01 23.37 2.77
CA SER A 359 19.15 24.47 2.34
C SER A 359 19.65 25.16 1.06
N SER A 360 20.96 25.17 0.83
CA SER A 360 21.58 25.78 -0.36
C SER A 360 21.64 24.85 -1.58
N LYS A 361 21.27 23.57 -1.44
CA LYS A 361 21.31 22.61 -2.55
C LYS A 361 20.21 22.86 -3.58
N PRO A 362 20.51 22.65 -4.88
CA PRO A 362 19.49 22.60 -5.91
C PRO A 362 18.39 21.58 -5.60
N THR A 363 17.16 21.85 -6.04
CA THR A 363 16.00 20.95 -5.82
C THR A 363 16.26 19.48 -6.20
N PRO A 364 16.89 19.15 -7.34
CA PRO A 364 17.19 17.75 -7.68
C PRO A 364 18.07 17.03 -6.64
N GLU A 365 19.06 17.72 -6.08
CA GLU A 365 19.95 17.16 -5.06
C GLU A 365 19.22 16.97 -3.72
N ARG A 366 18.34 17.92 -3.36
CA ARG A 366 17.49 17.80 -2.17
C ARG A 366 16.53 16.60 -2.28
N ILE A 367 15.89 16.42 -3.43
CA ILE A 367 15.04 15.25 -3.71
C ILE A 367 15.82 13.95 -3.54
N GLN A 368 17.05 13.88 -4.08
CA GLN A 368 17.88 12.68 -3.97
C GLN A 368 18.35 12.39 -2.53
N ALA A 369 18.65 13.43 -1.75
CA ALA A 369 19.02 13.29 -0.35
C ALA A 369 17.84 12.82 0.51
N VAL A 370 16.63 13.39 0.32
CA VAL A 370 15.41 12.93 1.01
C VAL A 370 15.10 11.48 0.65
N ARG A 371 15.17 11.13 -0.64
CA ARG A 371 14.98 9.75 -1.11
C ARG A 371 15.92 8.76 -0.43
N ARG A 372 17.20 9.13 -0.28
CA ARG A 372 18.20 8.28 0.38
C ARG A 372 17.82 8.00 1.84
N VAL A 373 17.51 9.05 2.61
CA VAL A 373 17.14 8.94 4.02
C VAL A 373 15.88 8.10 4.19
N VAL A 374 14.86 8.32 3.37
CA VAL A 374 13.58 7.63 3.46
C VAL A 374 13.71 6.16 3.08
N ASN A 375 14.41 5.85 1.98
CA ASN A 375 14.60 4.46 1.55
C ASN A 375 15.42 3.65 2.58
N ASP A 376 16.48 4.26 3.13
CA ASP A 376 17.30 3.65 4.18
C ASP A 376 16.47 3.38 5.46
N ALA A 377 15.72 4.39 5.90
CA ALA A 377 14.85 4.30 7.07
C ALA A 377 13.72 3.28 6.89
N SER A 378 13.15 3.17 5.69
CA SER A 378 12.04 2.26 5.36
C SER A 378 12.36 0.81 5.75
N TYR A 379 13.57 0.35 5.42
CA TYR A 379 14.02 -1.00 5.73
C TYR A 379 14.65 -1.11 7.12
N HIS A 380 15.70 -0.33 7.39
CA HIS A 380 16.55 -0.53 8.56
C HIS A 380 15.87 -0.14 9.88
N ILE A 381 14.87 0.72 9.81
CA ILE A 381 14.18 1.25 10.99
C ILE A 381 12.71 0.81 10.97
N VAL A 382 11.94 1.20 9.95
CA VAL A 382 10.49 1.00 9.94
C VAL A 382 10.12 -0.48 9.83
N LEU A 383 10.61 -1.20 8.80
CA LEU A 383 10.34 -2.63 8.66
C LEU A 383 10.88 -3.43 9.84
N LYS A 384 12.10 -3.15 10.29
CA LYS A 384 12.72 -3.87 11.42
C LYS A 384 11.90 -3.72 12.70
N HIS A 385 11.46 -2.51 13.04
CA HIS A 385 10.56 -2.29 14.18
C HIS A 385 9.21 -2.98 13.95
N TYR A 386 8.63 -2.86 12.75
CA TYR A 386 7.36 -3.51 12.43
C TYR A 386 7.42 -5.03 12.61
N MET A 387 8.49 -5.69 12.14
CA MET A 387 8.72 -7.12 12.34
C MET A 387 8.81 -7.54 13.81
N GLN A 388 9.37 -6.67 14.68
CA GLN A 388 9.42 -6.90 16.13
C GLN A 388 8.05 -6.70 16.80
N GLU A 389 7.16 -5.95 16.16
CA GLU A 389 5.84 -5.60 16.71
C GLU A 389 4.70 -6.50 16.18
N ILE A 390 4.91 -7.29 15.12
CA ILE A 390 3.94 -8.26 14.65
C ILE A 390 3.85 -9.41 15.66
N VAL A 391 2.61 -9.83 15.95
CA VAL A 391 2.31 -10.98 16.80
C VAL A 391 1.40 -11.92 15.99
N PRO A 392 1.76 -13.20 15.77
CA PRO A 392 2.89 -13.94 16.36
C PRO A 392 4.23 -13.56 15.71
N ALA A 393 5.34 -14.05 16.26
CA ALA A 393 6.69 -13.71 15.81
C ALA A 393 6.87 -13.76 14.27
N PHE A 394 7.53 -12.74 13.73
CA PHE A 394 7.65 -12.57 12.28
C PHE A 394 8.44 -13.70 11.59
N ARG A 395 7.93 -14.18 10.44
CA ARG A 395 8.50 -15.26 9.62
C ARG A 395 9.34 -14.66 8.49
N GLN A 396 10.61 -14.34 8.80
CA GLN A 396 11.52 -13.70 7.85
C GLN A 396 11.90 -14.61 6.66
N GLU A 397 11.88 -15.92 6.88
CA GLU A 397 12.11 -16.95 5.88
C GLU A 397 11.20 -16.79 4.64
N TYR A 398 9.93 -16.41 4.83
CA TYR A 398 8.96 -16.28 3.74
C TYR A 398 9.25 -15.07 2.84
N VAL A 399 9.81 -14.00 3.40
CA VAL A 399 10.22 -12.82 2.62
C VAL A 399 11.44 -13.15 1.76
N ARG A 400 12.42 -13.85 2.34
CA ARG A 400 13.67 -14.20 1.65
C ARG A 400 13.43 -15.15 0.49
N GLU A 401 12.63 -16.20 0.71
CA GLU A 401 12.27 -17.15 -0.37
C GLU A 401 11.66 -16.42 -1.58
N LEU A 402 10.77 -15.47 -1.32
CA LEU A 402 10.08 -14.75 -2.39
C LEU A 402 11.04 -13.78 -3.13
N ALA A 403 11.95 -13.13 -2.39
CA ALA A 403 12.96 -12.24 -2.98
C ALA A 403 13.97 -13.01 -3.85
N GLU A 404 14.51 -14.12 -3.32
CA GLU A 404 15.49 -14.98 -4.02
C GLU A 404 14.90 -15.62 -5.28
N ARG A 405 13.61 -15.99 -5.26
CA ARG A 405 12.99 -16.74 -6.36
C ARG A 405 12.64 -15.91 -7.59
N TYR A 406 12.28 -14.64 -7.41
CA TYR A 406 11.67 -13.84 -8.48
C TYR A 406 12.38 -12.54 -8.82
N GLY A 407 13.25 -12.03 -7.94
CA GLY A 407 14.06 -10.84 -8.20
C GLY A 407 13.29 -9.60 -8.64
N LYS A 408 11.96 -9.54 -8.43
CA LYS A 408 11.06 -8.47 -8.89
C LYS A 408 10.04 -8.12 -7.81
N ASN A 409 9.59 -6.86 -7.79
CA ASN A 409 8.57 -6.40 -6.87
C ASN A 409 7.13 -6.48 -7.41
N LEU A 410 6.96 -7.00 -8.63
CA LEU A 410 5.68 -7.26 -9.28
C LEU A 410 5.60 -8.73 -9.72
N PHE A 411 4.49 -9.37 -9.38
CA PHE A 411 4.22 -10.78 -9.63
C PHE A 411 2.94 -10.94 -10.43
N THR A 412 2.95 -11.88 -11.36
CA THR A 412 1.75 -12.38 -12.00
C THR A 412 1.08 -13.44 -11.13
N ARG A 413 -0.19 -13.73 -11.41
CA ARG A 413 -0.91 -14.83 -10.77
C ARG A 413 -0.19 -16.17 -10.90
N GLU A 414 0.31 -16.48 -12.09
CA GLU A 414 1.00 -17.75 -12.35
C GLU A 414 2.23 -17.91 -11.44
N GLN A 415 3.00 -16.84 -11.24
CA GLN A 415 4.15 -16.86 -10.33
C GLN A 415 3.72 -17.05 -8.87
N VAL A 416 2.67 -16.36 -8.42
CA VAL A 416 2.15 -16.52 -7.06
C VAL A 416 1.62 -17.93 -6.82
N ASP A 417 0.94 -18.53 -7.81
CA ASP A 417 0.37 -19.88 -7.72
C ASP A 417 1.46 -20.99 -7.61
N THR A 418 2.74 -20.67 -7.85
CA THR A 418 3.88 -21.61 -7.64
C THR A 418 4.54 -21.52 -6.25
N ILE A 419 4.18 -20.52 -5.45
CA ILE A 419 4.67 -20.35 -4.07
C ILE A 419 3.65 -21.02 -3.14
N ASP A 420 4.11 -21.55 -1.99
CA ASP A 420 3.20 -22.04 -0.97
C ASP A 420 2.19 -20.95 -0.58
N GLN A 421 0.90 -21.25 -0.73
CA GLN A 421 -0.19 -20.33 -0.42
C GLN A 421 -0.15 -19.84 1.02
N LYS A 422 0.41 -20.62 1.95
CA LYS A 422 0.64 -20.21 3.34
C LYS A 422 1.59 -19.02 3.42
N HIS A 423 2.67 -19.01 2.64
CA HIS A 423 3.64 -17.92 2.62
C HIS A 423 3.02 -16.66 2.01
N ILE A 424 2.30 -16.81 0.90
CA ILE A 424 1.57 -15.73 0.23
C ILE A 424 0.54 -15.09 1.17
N ASN A 425 -0.30 -15.90 1.81
CA ASN A 425 -1.32 -15.42 2.73
C ASN A 425 -0.69 -14.78 3.98
N TYR A 426 0.44 -15.28 4.44
CA TYR A 426 1.19 -14.66 5.54
C TYR A 426 1.67 -13.25 5.16
N LEU A 427 2.36 -13.10 4.03
CA LEU A 427 2.89 -11.82 3.56
C LEU A 427 1.77 -10.80 3.28
N PHE A 428 0.64 -11.27 2.76
CA PHE A 428 -0.57 -10.45 2.60
C PHE A 428 -1.08 -9.93 3.94
N ARG A 429 -1.31 -10.82 4.91
CA ARG A 429 -1.79 -10.45 6.25
C ARG A 429 -0.81 -9.52 6.98
N ALA A 430 0.49 -9.68 6.74
CA ALA A 430 1.53 -8.79 7.25
C ALA A 430 1.54 -7.41 6.55
N GLY A 431 0.80 -7.19 5.46
CA GLY A 431 0.80 -5.95 4.69
C GLY A 431 2.00 -5.80 3.75
N LEU A 432 2.78 -6.86 3.57
CA LEU A 432 4.00 -6.87 2.75
C LEU A 432 3.74 -7.26 1.30
N LEU A 433 2.66 -7.99 1.04
CA LEU A 433 2.18 -8.33 -0.29
C LEU A 433 0.81 -7.69 -0.52
N GLY A 434 0.71 -6.87 -1.56
CA GLY A 434 -0.52 -6.28 -2.04
C GLY A 434 -1.03 -6.96 -3.32
N TYR A 435 -2.25 -6.64 -3.70
CA TYR A 435 -2.87 -7.11 -4.93
C TYR A 435 -3.50 -5.96 -5.71
N VAL A 436 -3.69 -6.15 -7.02
CA VAL A 436 -4.32 -5.14 -7.86
C VAL A 436 -5.82 -5.40 -7.96
N SER A 437 -6.61 -4.37 -7.66
CA SER A 437 -8.07 -4.38 -7.79
C SER A 437 -8.56 -3.06 -8.39
N LYS A 438 -9.39 -3.15 -9.43
CA LYS A 438 -9.98 -1.99 -10.12
C LYS A 438 -8.96 -0.91 -10.51
N GLY A 439 -7.81 -1.32 -11.07
CA GLY A 439 -6.74 -0.42 -11.50
C GLY A 439 -5.97 0.26 -10.36
N LYS A 440 -6.13 -0.20 -9.11
CA LYS A 440 -5.40 0.31 -7.94
C LYS A 440 -4.70 -0.81 -7.20
N GLN A 441 -3.60 -0.45 -6.56
CA GLN A 441 -2.83 -1.32 -5.68
C GLN A 441 -3.46 -1.29 -4.28
N VAL A 442 -3.67 -2.47 -3.69
CA VAL A 442 -4.29 -2.62 -2.37
C VAL A 442 -3.34 -3.39 -1.47
N PHE A 443 -2.90 -2.74 -0.40
CA PHE A 443 -2.16 -3.38 0.69
C PHE A 443 -3.04 -3.38 1.95
N LEU A 444 -2.83 -4.37 2.82
CA LEU A 444 -3.38 -4.30 4.16
C LEU A 444 -2.54 -3.33 5.00
N PRO A 445 -3.09 -2.20 5.47
CA PRO A 445 -2.35 -1.32 6.36
C PRO A 445 -2.11 -2.02 7.69
N ALA A 446 -1.05 -1.65 8.40
CA ALA A 446 -0.69 -2.34 9.64
C ALA A 446 -1.68 -2.13 10.80
N SER A 447 -2.59 -1.16 10.70
CA SER A 447 -3.75 -1.00 11.60
C SER A 447 -4.84 -2.07 11.38
N LYS A 448 -4.75 -2.80 10.25
CA LYS A 448 -5.68 -3.83 9.81
C LYS A 448 -4.99 -5.19 9.64
N HIS A 449 -3.88 -5.43 10.34
CA HIS A 449 -3.29 -6.76 10.42
C HIS A 449 -4.38 -7.77 10.82
N ILE A 450 -4.51 -8.84 10.02
CA ILE A 450 -5.53 -9.86 10.20
C ILE A 450 -4.82 -11.11 10.71
N HIS A 451 -5.18 -11.54 11.91
CA HIS A 451 -4.57 -12.72 12.51
C HIS A 451 -5.20 -14.02 11.99
N ASP A 452 -6.51 -13.99 11.72
CA ASP A 452 -7.26 -15.10 11.13
C ASP A 452 -6.51 -15.77 9.96
N GLN A 453 -6.15 -17.03 10.17
CA GLN A 453 -5.41 -17.84 9.20
C GLN A 453 -6.23 -18.22 7.97
N HIS A 454 -7.56 -18.09 8.05
CA HIS A 454 -8.47 -18.36 6.95
C HIS A 454 -8.57 -17.18 5.97
N VAL A 455 -8.07 -15.99 6.34
CA VAL A 455 -8.07 -14.83 5.45
C VAL A 455 -6.89 -14.90 4.49
N GLY A 456 -7.19 -15.33 3.27
CA GLY A 456 -6.24 -15.36 2.15
C GLY A 456 -6.22 -14.07 1.34
N ILE A 457 -5.14 -13.89 0.57
CA ILE A 457 -5.07 -12.82 -0.42
C ILE A 457 -6.15 -13.00 -1.48
N GLN A 458 -6.74 -11.90 -1.95
CA GLN A 458 -7.70 -11.96 -3.05
C GLN A 458 -7.02 -12.41 -4.33
N ARG A 459 -7.70 -13.25 -5.11
CA ARG A 459 -7.24 -13.65 -6.44
C ARG A 459 -7.22 -12.44 -7.38
N ALA A 460 -6.03 -12.01 -7.74
CA ALA A 460 -5.79 -10.93 -8.68
C ALA A 460 -4.92 -11.38 -9.85
N LYS A 461 -4.88 -10.58 -10.93
CA LYS A 461 -3.95 -10.80 -12.05
C LYS A 461 -2.51 -10.47 -11.68
N TYR A 462 -2.35 -9.48 -10.80
CA TYR A 462 -1.06 -8.92 -10.41
C TYR A 462 -1.00 -8.70 -8.90
N TYR A 463 0.19 -8.91 -8.36
CA TYR A 463 0.52 -8.75 -6.95
C TYR A 463 1.80 -7.94 -6.82
N VAL A 464 1.90 -7.11 -5.79
CA VAL A 464 2.99 -6.14 -5.63
C VAL A 464 3.57 -6.23 -4.23
N LEU A 465 4.88 -6.05 -4.10
CA LEU A 465 5.55 -6.04 -2.80
C LEU A 465 5.66 -4.65 -2.22
N HIS A 466 5.61 -4.58 -0.90
CA HIS A 466 5.70 -3.32 -0.18
C HIS A 466 7.09 -2.66 -0.36
N PRO A 467 7.20 -1.34 -0.59
CA PRO A 467 8.48 -0.65 -0.81
C PRO A 467 9.48 -0.77 0.34
N SER A 468 9.03 -1.13 1.53
CA SER A 468 9.93 -1.42 2.66
C SER A 468 10.83 -2.63 2.44
N LEU A 469 10.52 -3.47 1.44
CA LEU A 469 11.33 -4.62 1.05
C LEU A 469 12.37 -4.28 -0.02
N ASP A 470 12.36 -3.06 -0.59
CA ASP A 470 13.24 -2.67 -1.70
C ASP A 470 14.73 -2.92 -1.37
N SER A 471 15.16 -2.71 -0.12
CA SER A 471 16.55 -2.97 0.29
C SER A 471 16.95 -4.44 0.19
N ILE A 472 16.04 -5.38 0.46
CA ILE A 472 16.30 -6.83 0.30
C ILE A 472 16.57 -7.15 -1.17
N PHE A 473 15.85 -6.52 -2.08
CA PHE A 473 16.08 -6.68 -3.52
C PHE A 473 17.37 -5.98 -3.97
N MET A 474 17.69 -4.80 -3.40
CA MET A 474 18.93 -4.08 -3.72
C MET A 474 20.21 -4.80 -3.29
N GLU A 475 20.14 -5.76 -2.36
CA GLU A 475 21.28 -6.61 -1.97
C GLU A 475 21.69 -7.58 -3.10
N THR A 476 20.75 -7.94 -3.99
CA THR A 476 20.94 -8.98 -5.00
C THR A 476 20.75 -8.50 -6.44
N HIS A 477 20.03 -7.40 -6.65
CA HIS A 477 19.63 -6.87 -7.96
C HIS A 477 19.78 -5.34 -8.00
N THR A 478 20.09 -4.78 -9.16
CA THR A 478 20.01 -3.33 -9.35
C THR A 478 18.55 -2.86 -9.39
N ARG A 479 18.28 -1.59 -9.02
CA ARG A 479 16.89 -1.07 -8.96
C ARG A 479 16.11 -1.21 -10.26
N HIS A 480 16.78 -1.13 -11.41
CA HIS A 480 16.15 -1.29 -12.72
C HIS A 480 15.81 -2.75 -13.04
N GLU A 481 16.43 -3.73 -12.37
CA GLU A 481 16.16 -5.15 -12.58
C GLU A 481 14.90 -5.60 -11.83
N PHE A 482 14.70 -5.11 -10.60
CA PHE A 482 13.60 -5.57 -9.75
C PHE A 482 12.36 -4.68 -9.74
N TYR A 483 12.49 -3.39 -10.03
CA TYR A 483 11.39 -2.44 -9.90
C TYR A 483 10.56 -2.33 -11.18
N ASN A 484 9.23 -2.25 -11.06
CA ASN A 484 8.36 -2.08 -12.22
C ASN A 484 8.55 -0.71 -12.93
N ASP A 485 8.77 -0.75 -14.24
CA ASP A 485 9.01 0.45 -15.07
C ASP A 485 7.79 1.39 -15.20
N PHE A 486 6.59 0.98 -14.81
CA PHE A 486 5.35 1.73 -15.08
C PHE A 486 4.61 2.19 -13.82
N CYS A 487 4.81 1.51 -12.70
CA CYS A 487 4.05 1.73 -11.47
C CYS A 487 4.94 2.25 -10.35
N ILE A 488 4.50 3.33 -9.70
CA ILE A 488 4.96 3.63 -8.34
C ILE A 488 4.23 2.66 -7.41
N ILE A 489 4.97 1.86 -6.64
CA ILE A 489 4.39 0.85 -5.77
C ILE A 489 3.99 1.45 -4.43
N GLY A 490 2.73 1.28 -4.04
CA GLY A 490 2.20 1.78 -2.76
C GLY A 490 0.69 1.61 -2.62
N ASN A 491 0.20 1.62 -1.38
CA ASN A 491 -1.22 1.47 -1.10
C ASN A 491 -2.07 2.62 -1.67
N GLY A 492 -3.09 2.26 -2.46
CA GLY A 492 -4.00 3.17 -3.13
C GLY A 492 -3.48 3.77 -4.45
N TYR A 493 -2.24 3.45 -4.84
CA TYR A 493 -1.66 3.98 -6.08
C TYR A 493 -2.30 3.36 -7.33
N PRO A 494 -2.38 4.11 -8.44
CA PRO A 494 -2.75 3.55 -9.74
C PRO A 494 -1.85 2.39 -10.13
N PHE A 495 -2.41 1.41 -10.84
CA PHE A 495 -1.68 0.30 -11.40
C PHE A 495 -1.72 0.36 -12.93
N TYR A 496 -0.54 0.31 -13.54
CA TYR A 496 -0.34 0.25 -14.97
C TYR A 496 0.23 -1.14 -15.32
N PRO A 497 -0.55 -2.02 -15.95
CA PRO A 497 -0.09 -3.37 -16.24
C PRO A 497 1.19 -3.30 -17.09
N PRO A 498 2.24 -4.06 -16.73
CA PRO A 498 3.44 -4.12 -17.54
C PRO A 498 3.05 -4.59 -18.94
N VAL A 499 3.65 -3.96 -19.95
CA VAL A 499 3.63 -4.50 -21.32
C VAL A 499 4.48 -5.77 -21.26
N LEU A 500 3.87 -6.89 -20.88
CA LEU A 500 4.58 -8.18 -20.83
C LEU A 500 5.19 -8.42 -22.21
N PRO A 501 6.48 -8.78 -22.32
CA PRO A 501 7.02 -9.29 -23.56
C PRO A 501 6.35 -10.65 -23.78
N VAL A 502 5.28 -10.67 -24.59
CA VAL A 502 4.55 -11.90 -24.97
C VAL A 502 5.48 -12.91 -25.71
N TYR A 503 6.71 -12.51 -26.05
CA TYR A 503 7.60 -13.18 -26.99
C TYR A 503 8.51 -14.26 -26.39
N SER A 504 8.88 -14.16 -25.11
CA SER A 504 9.81 -15.14 -24.52
C SER A 504 9.22 -16.55 -24.41
N GLN A 505 7.91 -16.69 -24.63
CA GLN A 505 7.18 -17.95 -24.69
C GLN A 505 6.37 -18.12 -25.98
N ALA A 506 6.43 -17.15 -26.91
CA ALA A 506 5.68 -17.23 -28.15
C ALA A 506 6.35 -18.21 -29.11
N SER A 507 5.55 -19.12 -29.67
CA SER A 507 6.01 -19.93 -30.79
C SER A 507 6.16 -19.06 -32.05
N LEU A 508 6.96 -19.50 -33.03
CA LEU A 508 7.08 -18.81 -34.32
C LEU A 508 5.71 -18.60 -34.98
N GLU A 509 4.79 -19.55 -34.82
CA GLU A 509 3.42 -19.47 -35.32
C GLU A 509 2.61 -18.34 -34.66
N ASP A 510 2.88 -18.03 -33.40
CA ASP A 510 2.22 -16.93 -32.69
C ASP A 510 2.69 -15.55 -33.15
N LEU A 511 3.88 -15.47 -33.76
CA LEU A 511 4.53 -14.25 -34.22
C LEU A 511 4.25 -13.94 -35.69
N MET A 512 3.98 -14.97 -36.50
CA MET A 512 3.73 -14.82 -37.92
C MET A 512 2.27 -14.44 -38.20
N PRO A 513 2.02 -13.57 -39.20
CA PRO A 513 0.66 -13.25 -39.65
C PRO A 513 -0.12 -14.50 -40.06
N GLN A 514 -1.37 -14.62 -39.60
CA GLN A 514 -2.24 -15.73 -39.99
C GLN A 514 -2.72 -15.63 -41.44
N LEU A 515 -2.88 -14.40 -41.94
CA LEU A 515 -3.31 -14.13 -43.31
C LEU A 515 -2.35 -13.16 -44.01
N ILE A 516 -1.90 -13.57 -45.19
CA ILE A 516 -0.94 -12.83 -46.02
C ILE A 516 -1.59 -12.51 -47.37
N PRO A 517 -1.43 -11.28 -47.89
CA PRO A 517 -2.09 -10.86 -49.12
C PRO A 517 -1.59 -11.61 -50.37
N GLY A 518 -2.52 -11.88 -51.28
CA GLY A 518 -2.27 -12.46 -52.60
C GLY A 518 -2.78 -13.89 -52.76
N ASN A 519 -2.97 -14.30 -54.03
CA ASN A 519 -3.29 -15.68 -54.40
C ASN A 519 -2.01 -16.49 -54.61
N GLY A 520 -2.05 -17.80 -54.37
CA GLY A 520 -0.93 -18.74 -54.56
C GLY A 520 -0.54 -19.47 -53.28
N ASP A 521 0.52 -20.27 -53.37
CA ASP A 521 1.12 -20.93 -52.22
C ASP A 521 1.72 -19.92 -51.21
N ARG A 522 2.21 -20.42 -50.07
CA ARG A 522 2.75 -19.58 -49.00
C ARG A 522 3.93 -18.72 -49.49
N VAL A 523 4.84 -19.28 -50.28
CA VAL A 523 6.04 -18.61 -50.79
C VAL A 523 5.67 -17.45 -51.74
N THR A 524 4.78 -17.72 -52.69
CA THR A 524 4.31 -16.72 -53.67
C THR A 524 3.65 -15.52 -52.98
N ARG A 525 2.92 -15.75 -51.88
CA ARG A 525 2.30 -14.68 -51.09
C ARG A 525 3.32 -13.78 -50.39
N TRP A 526 4.38 -14.34 -49.83
CA TRP A 526 5.48 -13.56 -49.23
C TRP A 526 6.28 -12.77 -50.27
N HIS A 527 6.54 -13.36 -51.45
CA HIS A 527 7.16 -12.65 -52.57
C HIS A 527 6.34 -11.43 -52.99
N LYS A 528 5.00 -11.53 -53.00
CA LYS A 528 4.10 -10.38 -53.25
C LYS A 528 4.17 -9.29 -52.18
N ALA A 529 4.63 -9.62 -50.97
CA ALA A 529 4.95 -8.69 -49.90
C ALA A 529 6.42 -8.18 -49.94
N ASN A 530 7.14 -8.45 -51.04
CA ASN A 530 8.56 -8.13 -51.22
C ASN A 530 9.47 -8.76 -50.14
N ILE A 531 9.13 -9.95 -49.65
CA ILE A 531 10.00 -10.78 -48.82
C ILE A 531 10.36 -12.01 -49.64
N MET A 532 11.61 -12.05 -50.13
CA MET A 532 12.12 -13.10 -51.04
C MET A 532 12.91 -14.18 -50.30
N ILE A 533 13.34 -13.89 -49.07
CA ILE A 533 13.91 -14.88 -48.15
C ILE A 533 12.82 -15.72 -47.48
N ASP A 534 13.19 -16.89 -46.96
CA ASP A 534 12.33 -17.68 -46.08
C ASP A 534 11.84 -16.84 -44.89
N PRO A 535 10.52 -16.58 -44.78
CA PRO A 535 9.96 -15.80 -43.69
C PRO A 535 10.12 -16.48 -42.33
N GLU A 536 10.15 -17.81 -42.25
CA GLU A 536 10.35 -18.51 -40.98
C GLU A 536 11.74 -18.21 -40.43
N LEU A 537 12.75 -18.29 -41.29
CA LEU A 537 14.12 -17.92 -40.97
C LEU A 537 14.23 -16.44 -40.56
N LEU A 538 13.60 -15.52 -41.31
CA LEU A 538 13.63 -14.09 -41.01
C LEU A 538 12.99 -13.74 -39.66
N PHE A 539 11.82 -14.31 -39.36
CA PHE A 539 11.15 -14.11 -38.07
C PHE A 539 11.93 -14.78 -36.93
N SER A 540 12.45 -15.99 -37.14
CA SER A 540 13.27 -16.69 -36.15
C SER A 540 14.51 -15.90 -35.77
N GLU A 541 15.21 -15.34 -36.77
CA GLU A 541 16.41 -14.51 -36.53
C GLU A 541 16.06 -13.20 -35.82
N TYR A 542 15.00 -12.50 -36.27
CA TYR A 542 14.62 -11.22 -35.68
C TYR A 542 14.17 -11.37 -34.22
N PHE A 543 13.35 -12.38 -33.93
CA PHE A 543 12.82 -12.64 -32.59
C PHE A 543 13.70 -13.56 -31.73
N GLN A 544 14.83 -14.07 -32.26
CA GLN A 544 15.76 -14.98 -31.58
C GLN A 544 15.07 -16.21 -31.00
N ILE A 545 14.20 -16.83 -31.79
CA ILE A 545 13.52 -18.05 -31.38
C ILE A 545 14.59 -19.16 -31.28
N ASN A 546 14.77 -19.72 -30.08
CA ASN A 546 15.77 -20.74 -29.74
C ASN A 546 17.22 -20.27 -29.49
N CYS A 547 17.47 -18.96 -29.35
CA CYS A 547 18.78 -18.50 -28.86
C CYS A 547 18.75 -18.32 -27.33
N GLU A 548 19.85 -18.62 -26.65
CA GLU A 548 20.02 -18.13 -25.27
C GLU A 548 19.92 -16.60 -25.29
N PRO A 549 19.16 -16.00 -24.36
CA PRO A 549 18.93 -14.56 -24.35
C PRO A 549 20.26 -13.82 -24.22
N ASN A 550 20.77 -13.34 -25.35
CA ASN A 550 21.89 -12.42 -25.37
C ASN A 550 21.34 -11.01 -25.08
N GLU A 551 21.79 -10.39 -24.00
CA GLU A 551 21.18 -9.19 -23.43
C GLU A 551 20.95 -8.09 -24.47
N GLU A 552 21.91 -7.77 -25.34
CA GLU A 552 21.75 -6.68 -26.32
C GLU A 552 20.72 -6.96 -27.43
N LYS A 553 20.60 -8.22 -27.84
CA LYS A 553 19.83 -8.60 -29.04
C LYS A 553 18.35 -8.86 -28.74
N GLY A 554 18.01 -9.29 -27.52
CA GLY A 554 16.61 -9.46 -27.07
C GLY A 554 15.84 -8.15 -26.88
N PHE A 555 16.53 -7.01 -26.72
CA PHE A 555 15.88 -5.70 -26.59
C PHE A 555 15.25 -5.20 -27.90
N ARG A 556 15.67 -5.73 -29.06
CA ARG A 556 15.29 -5.19 -30.37
C ARG A 556 13.78 -5.30 -30.64
N PRO A 557 13.13 -6.48 -30.55
CA PRO A 557 11.67 -6.57 -30.69
C PRO A 557 10.91 -5.74 -29.67
N ARG A 558 11.34 -5.74 -28.40
CA ARG A 558 10.72 -4.96 -27.31
C ARG A 558 10.71 -3.46 -27.65
N ARG A 559 11.87 -2.92 -28.04
CA ARG A 559 12.01 -1.51 -28.45
C ARG A 559 11.11 -1.17 -29.64
N MET A 560 11.01 -2.07 -30.62
CA MET A 560 10.12 -1.88 -31.78
C MET A 560 8.65 -1.77 -31.34
N ILE A 561 8.20 -2.67 -30.47
CA ILE A 561 6.81 -2.69 -29.99
C ILE A 561 6.50 -1.44 -29.16
N ASP A 562 7.40 -1.06 -28.25
CA ASP A 562 7.22 0.12 -27.42
C ASP A 562 7.08 1.37 -28.29
N ARG A 563 7.93 1.53 -29.32
CA ARG A 563 7.81 2.61 -30.31
C ARG A 563 6.48 2.54 -31.07
N ALA A 564 6.06 1.37 -31.52
CA ALA A 564 4.80 1.20 -32.25
C ALA A 564 3.59 1.58 -31.37
N LEU A 565 3.52 1.09 -30.14
CA LEU A 565 2.43 1.38 -29.21
C LEU A 565 2.42 2.86 -28.78
N GLN A 566 3.60 3.48 -28.64
CA GLN A 566 3.70 4.92 -28.39
C GLN A 566 3.13 5.74 -29.55
N LYS A 567 3.54 5.43 -30.80
CA LYS A 567 2.99 6.07 -32.01
C LYS A 567 1.48 5.91 -32.10
N LEU A 568 1.00 4.68 -31.89
CA LEU A 568 -0.42 4.35 -31.92
C LEU A 568 -1.21 5.13 -30.84
N THR A 569 -0.65 5.28 -29.63
CA THR A 569 -1.26 6.05 -28.53
C THR A 569 -1.38 7.53 -28.87
N LEU A 570 -0.35 8.14 -29.46
CA LEU A 570 -0.39 9.54 -29.90
C LEU A 570 -1.46 9.77 -30.97
N VAL A 571 -1.54 8.88 -31.97
CA VAL A 571 -2.58 8.94 -33.01
C VAL A 571 -3.96 8.77 -32.40
N ALA A 572 -4.12 7.87 -31.43
CA ALA A 572 -5.38 7.68 -30.73
C ALA A 572 -5.77 8.92 -29.90
N HIS A 573 -4.83 9.56 -29.18
CA HIS A 573 -5.07 10.82 -28.47
C HIS A 573 -5.54 11.93 -29.41
N LEU A 574 -4.88 12.11 -30.55
CA LEU A 574 -5.29 13.10 -31.53
C LEU A 574 -6.69 12.79 -32.07
N ASN A 575 -6.99 11.52 -32.38
CA ASN A 575 -8.31 11.10 -32.81
C ASN A 575 -9.40 11.34 -31.75
N ALA A 576 -9.11 11.07 -30.48
CA ALA A 576 -10.03 11.36 -29.37
C ALA A 576 -10.27 12.87 -29.24
N LEU A 577 -9.21 13.67 -29.28
CA LEU A 577 -9.30 15.13 -29.26
C LEU A 577 -10.15 15.66 -30.42
N GLU A 578 -9.92 15.18 -31.66
CA GLU A 578 -10.70 15.59 -32.83
C GLU A 578 -12.19 15.26 -32.70
N LYS A 579 -12.53 14.11 -32.11
CA LYS A 579 -13.93 13.76 -31.84
C LYS A 579 -14.57 14.69 -30.82
N VAL A 580 -13.85 15.06 -29.75
CA VAL A 580 -14.33 16.03 -28.76
C VAL A 580 -14.50 17.41 -29.43
N VAL A 581 -13.49 17.87 -30.16
CA VAL A 581 -13.55 19.16 -30.87
C VAL A 581 -14.77 19.23 -31.78
N ALA A 582 -15.01 18.20 -32.58
CA ALA A 582 -16.16 18.13 -33.47
C ALA A 582 -17.50 18.06 -32.72
N LYS A 583 -17.57 17.36 -31.58
CA LYS A 583 -18.80 17.19 -30.80
C LYS A 583 -19.19 18.46 -30.03
N PHE A 584 -18.20 19.17 -29.49
CA PHE A 584 -18.40 20.30 -28.58
C PHE A 584 -18.09 21.67 -29.22
N GLY A 585 -17.72 21.71 -30.51
CA GLY A 585 -17.48 22.96 -31.23
C GLY A 585 -16.24 23.72 -30.74
N LEU A 586 -15.19 23.02 -30.32
CA LEU A 586 -14.01 23.61 -29.66
C LEU A 586 -12.90 24.05 -30.64
N GLU A 587 -13.26 24.33 -31.89
CA GLU A 587 -12.29 24.57 -32.97
C GLU A 587 -11.52 25.88 -32.77
N ARG A 588 -12.04 26.82 -31.99
CA ARG A 588 -11.43 28.13 -31.75
C ARG A 588 -10.68 28.23 -30.41
N GLU A 589 -10.73 27.18 -29.61
CA GLU A 589 -10.13 27.18 -28.27
C GLU A 589 -8.59 27.14 -28.35
N PRO A 590 -7.86 28.17 -27.85
CA PRO A 590 -6.42 28.30 -28.07
C PRO A 590 -5.62 27.10 -27.53
N HIS A 591 -5.92 26.71 -26.28
CA HIS A 591 -5.30 25.58 -25.60
C HIS A 591 -5.52 24.24 -26.33
N ILE A 592 -6.68 24.07 -26.98
CA ILE A 592 -6.99 22.87 -27.77
C ILE A 592 -6.20 22.85 -29.07
N GLN A 593 -6.07 24.01 -29.74
CA GLN A 593 -5.26 24.12 -30.96
C GLN A 593 -3.78 23.92 -30.69
N GLU A 594 -3.27 24.47 -29.58
CA GLU A 594 -1.91 24.25 -29.11
C GLU A 594 -1.66 22.76 -28.90
N ARG A 595 -2.49 22.09 -28.09
CA ARG A 595 -2.35 20.64 -27.84
C ARG A 595 -2.47 19.80 -29.11
N ARG A 596 -3.35 20.20 -30.03
CA ARG A 596 -3.49 19.56 -31.35
C ARG A 596 -2.20 19.70 -32.17
N GLY A 597 -1.59 20.90 -32.17
CA GLY A 597 -0.31 21.17 -32.81
C GLY A 597 0.83 20.35 -32.20
N GLU A 598 0.91 20.27 -30.87
CA GLU A 598 1.89 19.46 -30.16
C GLU A 598 1.79 17.98 -30.54
N LEU A 599 0.58 17.41 -30.50
CA LEU A 599 0.38 16.00 -30.85
C LEU A 599 0.77 15.72 -32.30
N LYS A 600 0.45 16.61 -33.24
CA LYS A 600 0.86 16.48 -34.64
C LYS A 600 2.37 16.54 -34.79
N ALA A 601 3.03 17.50 -34.14
CA ALA A 601 4.48 17.61 -34.16
C ALA A 601 5.16 16.36 -33.58
N GLN A 602 4.62 15.81 -32.49
CA GLN A 602 5.11 14.56 -31.89
C GLN A 602 4.91 13.36 -32.83
N ILE A 603 3.76 13.23 -33.49
CA ILE A 603 3.52 12.15 -34.46
C ILE A 603 4.47 12.30 -35.66
N GLN A 604 4.67 13.52 -36.16
CA GLN A 604 5.57 13.79 -37.27
C GLN A 604 7.04 13.51 -36.92
N GLY A 605 7.48 13.86 -35.70
CA GLY A 605 8.82 13.53 -35.20
C GLY A 605 9.07 12.02 -35.07
N LEU A 606 8.01 11.22 -35.11
CA LEU A 606 8.06 9.76 -35.08
C LEU A 606 7.89 9.13 -36.47
N ALA A 607 7.85 9.91 -37.55
CA ALA A 607 7.84 9.38 -38.90
C ALA A 607 9.13 8.58 -39.18
N ASN A 608 9.00 7.45 -39.87
CA ASN A 608 10.13 6.59 -40.19
C ASN A 608 10.58 6.82 -41.63
N ASN A 609 11.89 6.98 -41.85
CA ASN A 609 12.49 7.14 -43.19
C ASN A 609 12.71 5.81 -43.94
N TYR A 610 11.93 4.76 -43.62
CA TYR A 610 12.13 3.45 -44.24
C TYR A 610 11.48 3.35 -45.62
N LYS A 611 12.21 2.74 -46.56
CA LYS A 611 11.64 2.31 -47.85
C LYS A 611 10.81 1.05 -47.65
N TYR A 612 9.59 1.22 -47.15
CA TYR A 612 8.63 0.15 -46.87
C TYR A 612 8.36 -0.82 -48.04
N SER A 613 8.66 -0.41 -49.26
CA SER A 613 8.48 -1.21 -50.48
C SER A 613 9.76 -1.87 -51.02
N SER A 614 10.93 -1.75 -50.36
CA SER A 614 12.16 -2.43 -50.78
C SER A 614 12.00 -3.96 -50.82
N LYS A 615 12.91 -4.70 -51.44
CA LYS A 615 12.89 -6.17 -51.32
C LYS A 615 13.80 -6.61 -50.17
N ILE A 616 13.38 -7.64 -49.44
CA ILE A 616 14.21 -8.32 -48.45
C ILE A 616 14.65 -9.65 -49.08
N GLU A 617 15.90 -9.70 -49.55
CA GLU A 617 16.44 -10.82 -50.35
C GLU A 617 17.42 -11.69 -49.55
N GLU A 618 18.08 -11.15 -48.54
CA GLU A 618 19.07 -11.84 -47.71
C GLU A 618 18.97 -11.40 -46.22
N LEU A 619 19.62 -12.14 -45.32
CA LEU A 619 19.79 -11.73 -43.92
C LEU A 619 21.02 -10.83 -43.77
N SER A 620 20.76 -9.54 -43.59
CA SER A 620 21.78 -8.54 -43.29
C SER A 620 21.25 -7.56 -42.25
N GLU A 621 22.12 -6.85 -41.55
CA GLU A 621 21.67 -5.90 -40.52
C GLU A 621 20.79 -4.79 -41.12
N GLU A 622 21.04 -4.38 -42.36
CA GLU A 622 20.21 -3.43 -43.08
C GLU A 622 18.80 -3.99 -43.35
N THR A 623 18.70 -5.21 -43.87
CA THR A 623 17.40 -5.85 -44.16
C THR A 623 16.61 -6.16 -42.89
N ILE A 624 17.28 -6.51 -41.79
CA ILE A 624 16.64 -6.67 -40.48
C ILE A 624 16.08 -5.33 -39.98
N ASN A 625 16.82 -4.22 -40.13
CA ASN A 625 16.31 -2.89 -39.80
C ASN A 625 15.09 -2.49 -40.66
N GLN A 626 15.11 -2.85 -41.96
CA GLN A 626 13.96 -2.64 -42.84
C GLN A 626 12.75 -3.49 -42.41
N PHE A 627 12.99 -4.74 -42.00
CA PHE A 627 11.96 -5.65 -41.49
C PHE A 627 11.36 -5.15 -40.16
N GLU A 628 12.19 -4.70 -39.23
CA GLU A 628 11.79 -4.03 -37.98
C GLU A 628 10.85 -2.85 -38.26
N GLY A 629 11.24 -1.97 -39.19
CA GLY A 629 10.41 -0.85 -39.61
C GLY A 629 9.04 -1.29 -40.13
N ARG A 630 8.98 -2.40 -40.89
CA ARG A 630 7.70 -2.96 -41.38
C ARG A 630 6.86 -3.54 -40.27
N LEU A 631 7.43 -4.28 -39.32
CA LEU A 631 6.70 -4.80 -38.17
C LEU A 631 6.14 -3.66 -37.31
N GLU A 632 6.92 -2.61 -37.10
CA GLU A 632 6.48 -1.42 -36.38
C GLU A 632 5.30 -0.74 -37.09
N GLY A 633 5.46 -0.46 -38.40
CA GLY A 633 4.42 0.16 -39.22
C GLY A 633 3.16 -0.70 -39.30
N ARG A 634 3.32 -2.03 -39.34
CA ARG A 634 2.21 -2.98 -39.30
C ARG A 634 1.42 -2.89 -38.02
N LEU A 635 2.08 -2.92 -36.85
CA LEU A 635 1.37 -2.90 -35.57
C LEU A 635 0.58 -1.58 -35.41
N VAL A 636 1.18 -0.46 -35.82
CA VAL A 636 0.49 0.84 -35.88
C VAL A 636 -0.69 0.81 -36.85
N ALA A 637 -0.50 0.30 -38.07
CA ALA A 637 -1.55 0.20 -39.09
C ALA A 637 -2.75 -0.62 -38.58
N LEU A 638 -2.48 -1.80 -38.01
CA LEU A 638 -3.49 -2.69 -37.47
C LEU A 638 -4.26 -2.01 -36.33
N GLY A 639 -3.56 -1.38 -35.38
CA GLY A 639 -4.18 -0.67 -34.28
C GLY A 639 -5.14 0.43 -34.75
N ILE A 640 -4.70 1.25 -35.73
CA ILE A 640 -5.52 2.32 -36.30
C ILE A 640 -6.74 1.74 -37.02
N LEU A 641 -6.54 0.78 -37.94
CA LEU A 641 -7.62 0.21 -38.75
C LEU A 641 -8.68 -0.51 -37.90
N VAL A 642 -8.24 -1.24 -36.87
CA VAL A 642 -9.12 -2.03 -36.01
C VAL A 642 -9.88 -1.13 -35.03
N TYR A 643 -9.20 -0.22 -34.32
CA TYR A 643 -9.79 0.48 -33.16
C TYR A 643 -10.17 1.94 -33.41
N LEU A 644 -9.65 2.60 -34.45
CA LEU A 644 -9.95 4.01 -34.71
C LEU A 644 -10.96 4.15 -35.85
N SER A 645 -12.10 4.81 -35.59
CA SER A 645 -13.23 4.87 -36.54
C SER A 645 -13.03 5.86 -37.69
N ASN A 646 -12.18 6.87 -37.52
CA ASN A 646 -12.08 8.03 -38.43
C ASN A 646 -10.92 7.92 -39.44
N PHE A 647 -10.29 6.76 -39.55
CA PHE A 647 -9.16 6.52 -40.44
C PHE A 647 -9.58 5.59 -41.58
N ASN A 648 -9.41 6.07 -42.81
CA ASN A 648 -9.44 5.24 -44.01
C ASN A 648 -8.01 4.80 -44.39
N HIS A 649 -7.90 3.90 -45.38
CA HIS A 649 -6.62 3.33 -45.82
C HIS A 649 -5.56 4.39 -46.16
N PHE A 650 -5.99 5.47 -46.82
CA PHE A 650 -5.10 6.56 -47.21
C PHE A 650 -4.54 7.32 -46.01
N ARG A 651 -5.39 7.70 -45.02
CA ARG A 651 -4.90 8.33 -43.79
C ARG A 651 -3.94 7.42 -43.03
N VAL A 652 -4.20 6.11 -42.98
CA VAL A 652 -3.28 5.16 -42.33
C VAL A 652 -1.93 5.14 -43.04
N GLN A 653 -1.91 5.11 -44.38
CA GLN A 653 -0.66 5.19 -45.15
C GLN A 653 0.12 6.48 -44.84
N GLN A 654 -0.56 7.62 -44.77
CA GLN A 654 0.05 8.93 -44.53
C GLN A 654 0.65 9.05 -43.13
N VAL A 655 -0.07 8.57 -42.12
CA VAL A 655 0.44 8.48 -40.74
C VAL A 655 1.73 7.67 -40.69
N ILE A 656 1.79 6.54 -41.40
CA ILE A 656 2.96 5.65 -41.32
C ILE A 656 4.15 6.19 -42.12
N ARG A 657 3.91 6.81 -43.28
CA ARG A 657 4.98 7.30 -44.16
C ARG A 657 5.52 8.66 -43.75
N GLU A 658 4.63 9.57 -43.40
CA GLU A 658 4.94 11.00 -43.29
C GLU A 658 4.66 11.54 -41.88
N GLY A 659 4.00 10.75 -41.02
CA GLY A 659 3.54 11.22 -39.71
C GLY A 659 2.43 12.27 -39.82
N ILE A 660 1.78 12.38 -40.98
CA ILE A 660 0.76 13.39 -41.26
C ILE A 660 -0.62 12.81 -41.01
N VAL A 661 -1.43 13.52 -40.20
CA VAL A 661 -2.78 13.09 -39.82
C VAL A 661 -3.88 13.92 -40.51
N ASP A 662 -3.59 15.16 -40.88
CA ASP A 662 -4.48 16.03 -41.63
C ASP A 662 -4.17 15.94 -43.12
N VAL A 663 -5.01 15.27 -43.91
CA VAL A 663 -4.91 15.35 -45.37
C VAL A 663 -6.29 15.64 -45.96
N PRO A 664 -6.40 16.59 -46.91
CA PRO A 664 -7.67 16.93 -47.55
C PRO A 664 -8.31 15.73 -48.26
N ARG A 665 -9.63 15.78 -48.44
CA ARG A 665 -10.47 14.74 -49.07
C ARG A 665 -10.19 14.50 -50.58
N SER A 666 -9.15 15.05 -51.19
CA SER A 666 -8.99 15.05 -52.65
C SER A 666 -7.89 14.11 -53.18
N SER A 667 -8.37 13.09 -53.88
CA SER A 667 -7.83 12.47 -55.12
C SER A 667 -6.44 11.83 -55.14
N ASP A 668 -6.11 11.02 -54.15
CA ASP A 668 -5.19 9.89 -54.36
C ASP A 668 -5.93 8.55 -54.27
N ASN A 669 -5.54 7.63 -55.15
CA ASN A 669 -6.22 6.37 -55.42
C ASN A 669 -6.22 5.48 -54.15
N GLU A 670 -7.35 5.31 -53.45
CA GLU A 670 -7.45 4.46 -52.23
C GLU A 670 -6.93 3.05 -52.48
N ASP A 671 -7.08 2.54 -53.70
CA ASP A 671 -6.51 1.28 -54.16
C ASP A 671 -4.97 1.24 -54.04
N SER A 672 -4.30 2.37 -54.25
CA SER A 672 -2.85 2.51 -54.04
C SER A 672 -2.50 2.36 -52.57
N ALA A 673 -3.27 2.97 -51.67
CA ALA A 673 -3.09 2.84 -50.23
C ALA A 673 -3.33 1.41 -49.75
N VAL A 674 -4.39 0.77 -50.23
CA VAL A 674 -4.69 -0.65 -49.93
C VAL A 674 -3.58 -1.57 -50.44
N ARG A 675 -3.10 -1.37 -51.68
CA ARG A 675 -1.96 -2.12 -52.24
C ARG A 675 -0.70 -1.90 -51.42
N PHE A 676 -0.43 -0.67 -50.99
CA PHE A 676 0.70 -0.34 -50.14
C PHE A 676 0.61 -1.06 -48.79
N LEU A 677 -0.50 -0.95 -48.06
CA LEU A 677 -0.67 -1.57 -46.74
C LEU A 677 -0.59 -3.09 -46.80
N ARG A 678 -1.21 -3.70 -47.82
CA ARG A 678 -1.09 -5.14 -48.09
C ARG A 678 0.38 -5.54 -48.34
N ARG A 679 1.07 -4.84 -49.24
CA ARG A 679 2.44 -5.21 -49.64
C ARG A 679 3.46 -4.93 -48.54
N ALA A 680 3.47 -3.72 -47.99
CA ALA A 680 4.49 -3.26 -47.04
C ALA A 680 4.34 -3.91 -45.66
N PHE A 681 3.11 -4.15 -45.23
CA PHE A 681 2.80 -4.59 -43.87
C PHE A 681 2.07 -5.92 -43.82
N PHE A 682 1.99 -6.66 -44.94
CA PHE A 682 1.47 -8.02 -45.01
C PHE A 682 0.09 -8.20 -44.37
N ILE A 683 -0.78 -7.17 -44.49
CA ILE A 683 -2.15 -7.19 -43.94
C ILE A 683 -3.06 -7.92 -44.94
N GLY A 684 -3.45 -9.17 -44.63
CA GLY A 684 -4.33 -9.98 -45.48
C GLY A 684 -5.75 -9.40 -45.64
N ASN A 685 -6.41 -9.73 -46.76
CA ASN A 685 -7.83 -9.45 -47.06
C ASN A 685 -8.35 -8.03 -46.80
N LEU A 686 -7.46 -7.02 -46.75
CA LEU A 686 -7.83 -5.63 -46.50
C LEU A 686 -8.78 -5.12 -47.60
N PRO A 687 -10.07 -4.83 -47.33
CA PRO A 687 -11.05 -4.60 -48.39
C PRO A 687 -10.78 -3.28 -49.14
N SER A 688 -11.05 -3.22 -50.45
CA SER A 688 -10.83 -2.01 -51.28
C SER A 688 -11.83 -0.86 -51.03
N LYS A 689 -12.56 -0.87 -49.92
CA LYS A 689 -13.59 0.14 -49.62
C LYS A 689 -13.09 1.18 -48.62
N ALA A 690 -13.52 2.43 -48.76
CA ALA A 690 -13.11 3.56 -47.92
C ALA A 690 -13.41 3.36 -46.42
N VAL A 691 -14.58 2.79 -46.10
CA VAL A 691 -15.08 2.67 -44.72
C VAL A 691 -15.11 1.21 -44.29
N LEU A 692 -14.40 0.89 -43.22
CA LEU A 692 -14.34 -0.44 -42.63
C LEU A 692 -15.53 -0.67 -41.69
N THR A 693 -16.30 -1.72 -41.96
CA THR A 693 -17.36 -2.22 -41.07
C THR A 693 -16.74 -2.94 -39.86
N LYS A 694 -17.56 -3.22 -38.83
CA LYS A 694 -17.16 -4.00 -37.67
C LYS A 694 -16.64 -5.40 -38.06
N ASN A 695 -17.26 -6.03 -39.06
CA ASN A 695 -16.81 -7.34 -39.55
C ASN A 695 -15.46 -7.25 -40.27
N ASP A 696 -15.21 -6.19 -41.05
CA ASP A 696 -13.90 -6.02 -41.68
C ASP A 696 -12.81 -5.84 -40.63
N ARG A 697 -13.04 -5.01 -39.61
CA ARG A 697 -12.12 -4.79 -38.49
C ARG A 697 -11.82 -6.08 -37.75
N ARG A 698 -12.85 -6.88 -37.47
CA ARG A 698 -12.70 -8.21 -36.86
C ARG A 698 -11.86 -9.13 -37.73
N ASN A 699 -12.12 -9.19 -39.03
CA ASN A 699 -11.38 -10.04 -39.95
C ASN A 699 -9.91 -9.62 -40.10
N ILE A 700 -9.63 -8.30 -40.09
CA ILE A 700 -8.27 -7.75 -40.06
C ILE A 700 -7.55 -8.21 -38.79
N LEU A 701 -8.20 -8.08 -37.63
CA LEU A 701 -7.62 -8.51 -36.34
C LEU A 701 -7.37 -10.02 -36.33
N LEU A 702 -8.32 -10.83 -36.81
CA LEU A 702 -8.15 -12.29 -36.89
C LEU A 702 -7.05 -12.71 -37.87
N GLY A 703 -6.77 -11.90 -38.91
CA GLY A 703 -5.64 -12.12 -39.81
C GLY A 703 -4.28 -11.70 -39.25
N ALA A 704 -4.26 -10.98 -38.12
CA ALA A 704 -3.03 -10.61 -37.42
C ALA A 704 -2.43 -11.81 -36.68
N ALA A 705 -1.13 -11.73 -36.39
CA ALA A 705 -0.47 -12.73 -35.56
C ALA A 705 -1.08 -12.76 -34.15
N LYS A 706 -1.04 -13.91 -33.46
CA LYS A 706 -1.72 -14.05 -32.15
C LYS A 706 -1.14 -13.08 -31.11
N ASN A 707 0.17 -12.86 -31.14
CA ASN A 707 0.85 -11.88 -30.31
C ASN A 707 0.37 -10.44 -30.61
N GLU A 708 0.21 -10.07 -31.88
CA GLU A 708 -0.31 -8.76 -32.31
C GLU A 708 -1.75 -8.58 -31.83
N GLN A 709 -2.58 -9.62 -31.93
CA GLN A 709 -3.95 -9.58 -31.43
C GLN A 709 -3.99 -9.29 -29.93
N GLU A 710 -3.16 -9.97 -29.15
CA GLU A 710 -3.10 -9.78 -27.70
C GLU A 710 -2.54 -8.41 -27.33
N LEU A 711 -1.45 -7.98 -27.97
CA LEU A 711 -0.87 -6.66 -27.75
C LEU A 711 -1.86 -5.55 -28.04
N LEU A 712 -2.54 -5.60 -29.18
CA LEU A 712 -3.49 -4.56 -29.56
C LEU A 712 -4.75 -4.57 -28.68
N ARG A 713 -5.22 -5.75 -28.22
CA ARG A 713 -6.31 -5.84 -27.24
C ARG A 713 -5.90 -5.22 -25.91
N ARG A 714 -4.74 -5.57 -25.37
CA ARG A 714 -4.21 -5.00 -24.12
C ARG A 714 -4.01 -3.50 -24.22
N TRP A 715 -3.38 -3.06 -25.31
CA TRP A 715 -3.21 -1.64 -25.60
C TRP A 715 -4.55 -0.92 -25.61
N TRP A 716 -5.57 -1.45 -26.29
CA TRP A 716 -6.88 -0.80 -26.39
C TRP A 716 -7.59 -0.72 -25.04
N VAL A 717 -7.52 -1.78 -24.22
CA VAL A 717 -8.05 -1.76 -22.85
C VAL A 717 -7.34 -0.71 -22.00
N ASN A 718 -6.00 -0.70 -22.01
CA ASN A 718 -5.21 0.30 -21.27
C ASN A 718 -5.52 1.73 -21.75
N TYR A 719 -5.70 1.89 -23.07
CA TYR A 719 -6.05 3.18 -23.66
C TYR A 719 -7.40 3.70 -23.17
N LYS A 720 -8.42 2.82 -23.15
CA LYS A 720 -9.75 3.12 -22.63
C LYS A 720 -9.74 3.46 -21.14
N GLU A 721 -9.08 2.65 -20.33
CA GLU A 721 -9.13 2.74 -18.87
C GLU A 721 -8.27 3.87 -18.30
N HIS A 722 -7.16 4.21 -18.99
CA HIS A 722 -6.14 5.08 -18.41
C HIS A 722 -5.73 6.24 -19.31
N TYR A 723 -5.42 6.01 -20.59
CA TYR A 723 -4.81 7.05 -21.42
C TYR A 723 -5.78 8.14 -21.89
N VAL A 724 -7.05 7.81 -22.14
CA VAL A 724 -8.05 8.83 -22.51
C VAL A 724 -8.21 9.91 -21.44
N TYR A 725 -8.00 9.57 -20.16
CA TYR A 725 -8.09 10.49 -19.03
C TYR A 725 -6.82 11.32 -18.81
N ALA A 726 -5.71 10.99 -19.48
CA ALA A 726 -4.45 11.71 -19.35
C ALA A 726 -4.44 13.05 -20.13
N LEU A 727 -5.41 13.28 -21.02
CA LEU A 727 -5.60 14.57 -21.67
C LEU A 727 -6.18 15.57 -20.67
N LYS A 728 -5.31 16.19 -19.86
CA LYS A 728 -5.63 17.18 -18.81
C LYS A 728 -6.53 18.34 -19.27
N ILE A 729 -6.59 18.55 -20.58
CA ILE A 729 -7.40 19.57 -21.25
C ILE A 729 -8.90 19.19 -21.36
N LEU A 730 -9.24 17.91 -21.20
CA LEU A 730 -10.59 17.41 -21.35
C LEU A 730 -11.38 17.57 -20.05
N GLN A 731 -12.56 18.16 -20.15
CA GLN A 731 -13.52 18.27 -19.06
C GLN A 731 -14.28 16.95 -18.86
N LYS A 732 -14.96 16.82 -17.72
CA LYS A 732 -15.72 15.61 -17.34
C LYS A 732 -16.69 15.16 -18.43
N ASP A 733 -17.40 16.10 -19.05
CA ASP A 733 -18.39 15.78 -20.09
C ASP A 733 -17.74 15.32 -21.41
N HIS A 734 -16.52 15.81 -21.71
CA HIS A 734 -15.74 15.33 -22.84
C HIS A 734 -15.33 13.87 -22.64
N LEU A 735 -14.89 13.54 -21.43
CA LEU A 735 -14.49 12.19 -21.04
C LEU A 735 -15.68 11.22 -21.09
N ALA A 736 -16.84 11.64 -20.58
CA ALA A 736 -18.07 10.86 -20.66
C ALA A 736 -18.50 10.58 -22.12
N TYR A 737 -18.39 11.57 -23.01
CA TYR A 737 -18.65 11.38 -24.45
C TYR A 737 -17.70 10.35 -25.10
N LEU A 738 -16.41 10.43 -24.77
CA LEU A 738 -15.43 9.46 -25.27
C LEU A 738 -15.69 8.06 -24.74
N GLU A 739 -16.04 7.91 -23.46
CA GLU A 739 -16.40 6.62 -22.87
C GLU A 739 -17.59 5.98 -23.60
N GLN A 740 -18.64 6.73 -23.90
CA GLN A 740 -19.79 6.25 -24.68
C GLN A 740 -19.38 5.77 -26.08
N LEU A 741 -18.57 6.56 -26.80
CA LEU A 741 -18.08 6.20 -28.14
C LEU A 741 -17.21 4.94 -28.12
N MET A 742 -16.39 4.78 -27.09
CA MET A 742 -15.45 3.69 -26.95
C MET A 742 -16.13 2.39 -26.50
N ASN A 743 -17.23 2.48 -25.74
CA ASN A 743 -18.05 1.34 -25.35
C ASN A 743 -19.00 0.86 -26.46
N GLY A 744 -19.34 1.73 -27.42
CA GLY A 744 -20.17 1.38 -28.57
C GLY A 744 -19.46 0.65 -29.72
N ASN A 745 -18.12 0.65 -29.76
CA ASN A 745 -17.32 0.07 -30.86
C ASN A 745 -16.89 -1.37 -30.62
#